data_AF-A0A7J0HE15-F1
#
_entry.id   AF-A0A7J0HE15-F1
#
_cell.length_a   1.000
_cell.length_b   1.000
_cell.length_c   1.000
_cell.angle_alpha   90.00
_cell.angle_beta   90.00
_cell.angle_gamma   90.00
#
_symmetry.space_group_name_H-M   'P 1'
#
loop_
_entity.id
_entity.type
_entity.pdbx_description
1 polymer ?
#
loop_
_entity_poly.entity_id
_entity_poly.type
_entity_poly.pdbx_seq_one_letter_code
_entity_poly.pdbx_strand_id
1 'polypeptide(L)'
;MGLCSVWLSGILLIVLSFYATQKLPSSIRDRMGNAKPFHHGDLVNPTVTIFTAPSPFSGSVGSRQVLAVRSWLGLSTDVSVVLFSRDPSVVAFAGGFGSRVLVEPNIDFTFLGTAFFHSMIARSLASRSDISVLADPETILLPEFISTLNYAHKLDHDWLLVASSRYVPYFPFHLDKDGKHWTGEDGEQIRNKKFQEFLAKSWQWKHCEERMLLAWNNGDVPLHTGVVPPFLFGKGLHNHWVITEALSSDFRFVFDASWTISNFYLNAFDNESSPSFRGFNVTNIGNRSWESAGNSHIAALYGSLYFHEANYSNMVKFSKCDGRYLFMNLEESVVYPFGYKRSLSLRKDKILGFRIEKKIMDCVNGFKSLDGTRDCYVKGQLKPSISLSLPFSLEMLLSVLVDHNKTIVLAVAGYSYKDMLMSWVCRLRHLLISNFMIYALDREIYEFSVLQVFLTGLPVFEDSLAPTNISFNDCHFGTNCFQRVTKSKSRVVLQILKLGYNVLLSDVDVYWFKNPLPFLYSFGPAVLVAQSDEYNETGPINLPRRLNSGFYFARTDSSTVAALEKVVKHAATSNLSEQPSFYDTLCGEGGSYRVGYDRCFEPETNLTVLFLDRDLFPNGAYQSLWEEKNVKATCEKKGCFVLHNNWISGRRKKLERQALSGLWEYDVSSRMCLQSWQKTKVTSYF
;
A
#
# COMPACT_ATOMS: atom_id res chain seq x y z
N MET A 1 19.46 -18.30 -63.10
CA MET A 1 20.49 -18.95 -62.26
C MET A 1 20.41 -18.56 -60.78
N GLY A 2 20.05 -17.33 -60.39
CA GLY A 2 20.01 -16.92 -58.96
C GLY A 2 18.95 -17.59 -58.08
N LEU A 3 17.71 -17.79 -58.57
CA LEU A 3 16.63 -18.35 -57.74
C LEU A 3 16.84 -19.83 -57.35
N CYS A 4 17.40 -20.64 -58.26
CA CYS A 4 17.73 -22.04 -57.96
C CYS A 4 18.81 -22.16 -56.89
N SER A 5 19.79 -21.25 -56.87
CA SER A 5 20.86 -21.24 -55.87
C SER A 5 20.32 -20.98 -54.46
N VAL A 6 19.32 -20.10 -54.32
CA VAL A 6 18.70 -19.79 -53.02
C VAL A 6 17.88 -20.98 -52.50
N TRP A 7 17.13 -21.64 -53.38
CA TRP A 7 16.36 -22.83 -53.01
C TRP A 7 17.25 -24.01 -52.62
N LEU A 8 18.31 -24.27 -53.38
CA LEU A 8 19.28 -25.32 -53.06
C LEU A 8 20.01 -25.04 -51.74
N SER A 9 20.36 -23.78 -51.48
CA SER A 9 21.00 -23.37 -50.22
C SER A 9 20.04 -23.52 -49.03
N GLY A 10 18.75 -23.19 -49.21
CA GLY A 10 17.72 -23.36 -48.19
C GLY A 10 17.48 -24.83 -47.83
N ILE A 11 17.40 -25.71 -48.84
CA ILE A 11 17.25 -27.16 -48.62
C ILE A 11 18.49 -27.73 -47.93
N LEU A 12 19.69 -27.30 -48.33
CA LEU A 12 20.94 -27.74 -47.72
C LEU A 12 21.01 -27.36 -46.22
N LEU A 13 20.57 -26.16 -45.85
CA LEU A 13 20.53 -25.70 -44.45
C LEU A 13 19.51 -26.49 -43.61
N ILE A 14 18.37 -26.86 -44.19
CA ILE A 14 17.38 -27.71 -43.50
C ILE A 14 17.94 -29.11 -43.28
N VAL A 15 18.61 -29.69 -44.27
CA VAL A 15 19.24 -31.02 -44.17
C VAL A 15 20.38 -31.01 -43.15
N LEU A 16 21.21 -29.96 -43.13
CA LEU A 16 22.28 -29.80 -42.15
C LEU A 16 21.74 -29.62 -40.73
N SER A 17 20.62 -28.90 -40.55
CA SER A 17 19.93 -28.77 -39.26
C SER A 17 19.36 -30.11 -38.76
N PHE A 18 18.77 -30.90 -39.64
CA PHE A 18 18.30 -32.26 -39.32
C PHE A 18 19.46 -33.21 -39.01
N TYR A 19 20.58 -33.09 -39.71
CA TYR A 19 21.77 -33.90 -39.46
C TYR A 19 22.44 -33.54 -38.13
N ALA A 20 22.51 -32.24 -37.79
CA ALA A 20 23.04 -31.75 -36.53
C ALA A 20 22.19 -32.21 -35.32
N THR A 21 20.86 -32.21 -35.46
CA THR A 21 19.94 -32.69 -34.41
C THR A 21 20.00 -34.20 -34.20
N GLN A 22 20.34 -34.98 -35.23
CA GLN A 22 20.55 -36.43 -35.11
C GLN A 22 21.91 -36.82 -34.49
N LYS A 23 22.90 -35.92 -34.49
CA LYS A 23 24.23 -36.15 -33.89
C LYS A 23 24.40 -35.61 -32.46
N LEU A 24 23.32 -35.16 -31.80
CA LEU A 24 23.40 -34.78 -30.39
C LEU A 24 23.76 -36.00 -29.51
N PRO A 25 24.65 -35.85 -28.51
CA PRO A 25 24.99 -36.91 -27.57
C PRO A 25 23.75 -37.44 -26.84
N SER A 26 23.69 -38.75 -26.61
CA SER A 26 22.57 -39.44 -25.96
C SER A 26 22.17 -38.88 -24.59
N SER A 27 23.09 -38.21 -23.89
CA SER A 27 22.86 -37.57 -22.58
C SER A 27 21.90 -36.37 -22.62
N ILE A 28 21.71 -35.72 -23.77
CA ILE A 28 20.73 -34.62 -23.93
C ILE A 28 19.35 -35.17 -24.34
N ARG A 29 19.33 -36.30 -25.08
CA ARG A 29 18.09 -36.98 -25.47
C ARG A 29 17.35 -37.58 -24.27
N ASP A 30 18.09 -38.08 -23.28
CA ASP A 30 17.53 -38.57 -22.02
C ASP A 30 17.00 -37.46 -21.08
N ARG A 31 17.43 -36.21 -21.27
CA ARG A 31 16.87 -35.04 -20.55
C ARG A 31 15.60 -34.47 -21.18
N MET A 32 15.32 -34.78 -22.45
CA MET A 32 14.07 -34.36 -23.13
C MET A 32 13.00 -35.47 -23.21
N GLY A 33 13.34 -36.72 -22.88
CA GLY A 33 12.45 -37.88 -23.05
C GLY A 33 11.84 -38.50 -21.78
N ASN A 34 12.20 -38.05 -20.58
CA ASN A 34 11.74 -38.67 -19.33
C ASN A 34 10.81 -37.77 -18.51
N ALA A 35 9.65 -37.44 -19.07
CA ALA A 35 8.47 -37.21 -18.24
C ALA A 35 7.99 -38.58 -17.76
N LYS A 36 8.33 -38.94 -16.52
CA LYS A 36 7.77 -40.14 -15.87
C LYS A 36 6.24 -40.08 -15.97
N PRO A 37 5.55 -41.18 -16.33
CA PRO A 37 4.10 -41.23 -16.18
C PRO A 37 3.81 -41.11 -14.68
N PHE A 38 3.26 -39.96 -14.28
CA PHE A 38 2.79 -39.80 -12.92
C PHE A 38 1.64 -40.79 -12.71
N HIS A 39 1.84 -41.69 -11.76
CA HIS A 39 0.81 -42.54 -11.20
C HIS A 39 -0.40 -41.68 -10.80
N HIS A 40 -1.60 -42.24 -10.96
CA HIS A 40 -2.82 -41.76 -10.30
C HIS A 40 -2.57 -41.70 -8.78
N GLY A 41 -2.00 -40.59 -8.31
CA GLY A 41 -1.93 -40.22 -6.91
C GLY A 41 -3.22 -39.51 -6.54
N ASP A 42 -3.77 -39.86 -5.39
CA ASP A 42 -5.02 -39.35 -4.83
C ASP A 42 -5.16 -37.83 -5.00
N LEU A 43 -6.30 -37.41 -5.51
CA LEU A 43 -6.58 -36.02 -5.91
C LEU A 43 -6.74 -35.15 -4.66
N VAL A 44 -5.63 -34.67 -4.10
CA VAL A 44 -5.65 -33.67 -3.01
C VAL A 44 -6.24 -32.37 -3.56
N ASN A 45 -7.28 -31.85 -2.91
CA ASN A 45 -7.83 -30.55 -3.28
C ASN A 45 -6.78 -29.46 -3.04
N PRO A 46 -6.70 -28.43 -3.92
CA PRO A 46 -5.75 -27.34 -3.73
C PRO A 46 -6.06 -26.58 -2.44
N THR A 47 -5.00 -26.20 -1.74
CA THR A 47 -5.09 -25.25 -0.62
C THR A 47 -5.39 -23.85 -1.14
N VAL A 48 -6.35 -23.18 -0.53
CA VAL A 48 -6.80 -21.84 -0.95
C VAL A 48 -6.62 -20.87 0.22
N THR A 49 -5.95 -19.74 -0.04
CA THR A 49 -5.91 -18.63 0.92
C THR A 49 -6.65 -17.43 0.34
N ILE A 50 -7.67 -16.98 1.07
CA ILE A 50 -8.44 -15.77 0.76
C ILE A 50 -7.88 -14.62 1.58
N PHE A 51 -7.46 -13.57 0.89
CA PHE A 51 -6.89 -12.34 1.41
C PHE A 51 -7.92 -11.23 1.30
N THR A 52 -8.09 -10.46 2.37
CA THR A 52 -8.99 -9.30 2.40
C THR A 52 -8.55 -8.29 3.46
N ALA A 53 -9.01 -7.05 3.37
CA ALA A 53 -8.77 -6.01 4.37
C ALA A 53 -10.11 -5.51 4.93
N PRO A 54 -10.60 -6.08 6.04
CA PRO A 54 -11.88 -5.70 6.62
C PRO A 54 -11.76 -4.40 7.43
N SER A 55 -12.87 -3.66 7.50
CA SER A 55 -13.08 -2.62 8.50
C SER A 55 -13.22 -3.26 9.90
N PRO A 56 -13.17 -2.47 10.99
CA PRO A 56 -13.43 -2.99 12.34
C PRO A 56 -14.75 -3.77 12.39
N PHE A 57 -14.77 -4.90 13.10
CA PHE A 57 -15.92 -5.80 13.23
C PHE A 57 -16.96 -5.23 14.20
N SER A 58 -17.53 -4.08 13.83
CA SER A 58 -18.52 -3.35 14.61
C SER A 58 -19.69 -2.91 13.73
N GLY A 59 -20.88 -2.81 14.35
CA GLY A 59 -22.11 -2.38 13.66
C GLY A 59 -22.56 -3.30 12.53
N SER A 60 -23.28 -2.70 11.57
CA SER A 60 -23.87 -3.41 10.42
C SER A 60 -22.79 -3.92 9.46
N VAL A 61 -21.76 -3.11 9.17
CA VAL A 61 -20.60 -3.50 8.34
C VAL A 61 -19.90 -4.72 8.95
N GLY A 62 -19.59 -4.68 10.25
CA GLY A 62 -18.97 -5.81 10.95
C GLY A 62 -19.80 -7.09 10.80
N SER A 63 -21.12 -7.01 10.95
CA SER A 63 -22.02 -8.16 10.81
C SER A 63 -21.99 -8.77 9.40
N ARG A 64 -21.91 -7.94 8.36
CA ARG A 64 -21.79 -8.41 6.96
C ARG A 64 -20.44 -9.06 6.69
N GLN A 65 -19.35 -8.51 7.23
CA GLN A 65 -18.02 -9.11 7.12
C GLN A 65 -17.91 -10.47 7.85
N VAL A 66 -18.56 -10.61 9.02
CA VAL A 66 -18.67 -11.91 9.70
C VAL A 66 -19.34 -12.94 8.80
N LEU A 67 -20.46 -12.56 8.18
CA LEU A 67 -21.21 -13.44 7.29
C LEU A 67 -20.37 -13.86 6.08
N ALA A 68 -19.66 -12.91 5.45
CA ALA A 68 -18.76 -13.17 4.34
C ALA A 68 -17.67 -14.19 4.74
N VAL A 69 -16.89 -13.93 5.80
CA VAL A 69 -15.81 -14.85 6.22
C VAL A 69 -16.35 -16.24 6.60
N ARG A 70 -17.50 -16.33 7.27
CA ARG A 70 -18.15 -17.62 7.56
C ARG A 70 -18.55 -18.37 6.28
N SER A 71 -19.09 -17.66 5.30
CA SER A 71 -19.43 -18.25 3.99
C SER A 71 -18.20 -18.85 3.31
N TRP A 72 -17.02 -18.22 3.45
CA TRP A 72 -15.78 -18.68 2.85
C TRP A 72 -15.25 -19.94 3.53
N LEU A 73 -15.20 -19.93 4.87
CA LEU A 73 -14.70 -21.05 5.68
C LEU A 73 -15.58 -22.30 5.57
N GLY A 74 -16.87 -22.12 5.29
CA GLY A 74 -17.85 -23.18 5.09
C GLY A 74 -17.69 -23.96 3.78
N LEU A 75 -16.98 -23.42 2.79
CA LEU A 75 -16.88 -24.04 1.46
C LEU A 75 -15.96 -25.28 1.41
N SER A 76 -14.85 -25.25 2.15
CA SER A 76 -13.90 -26.36 2.25
C SER A 76 -13.04 -26.19 3.49
N THR A 77 -12.54 -27.30 4.04
CA THR A 77 -11.53 -27.30 5.12
C THR A 77 -10.18 -26.76 4.66
N ASP A 78 -9.90 -26.82 3.35
CA ASP A 78 -8.64 -26.38 2.74
C ASP A 78 -8.59 -24.86 2.47
N VAL A 79 -9.66 -24.14 2.84
CA VAL A 79 -9.74 -22.68 2.80
C VAL A 79 -9.19 -22.10 4.09
N SER A 80 -8.22 -21.20 3.94
CA SER A 80 -7.71 -20.32 4.98
C SER A 80 -8.00 -18.86 4.61
N VAL A 81 -8.08 -17.99 5.62
CA VAL A 81 -8.37 -16.56 5.44
C VAL A 81 -7.28 -15.73 6.11
N VAL A 82 -6.80 -14.71 5.43
CA VAL A 82 -5.87 -13.71 5.97
C VAL A 82 -6.54 -12.35 5.93
N LEU A 83 -6.72 -11.77 7.11
CA LEU A 83 -7.31 -10.45 7.32
C LEU A 83 -6.21 -9.42 7.52
N PHE A 84 -6.05 -8.51 6.57
CA PHE A 84 -5.12 -7.39 6.72
C PHE A 84 -5.74 -6.32 7.62
N SER A 85 -5.30 -6.24 8.86
CA SER A 85 -5.76 -5.21 9.80
C SER A 85 -4.81 -5.05 10.98
N ARG A 86 -4.92 -3.88 11.62
CA ARG A 86 -4.30 -3.57 12.92
C ARG A 86 -5.35 -3.38 14.02
N ASP A 87 -6.63 -3.52 13.69
CA ASP A 87 -7.73 -3.25 14.61
C ASP A 87 -7.94 -4.43 15.59
N PRO A 88 -8.03 -4.18 16.91
CA PRO A 88 -8.24 -5.22 17.91
C PRO A 88 -9.50 -6.07 17.68
N SER A 89 -10.57 -5.51 17.11
CA SER A 89 -11.80 -6.26 16.84
C SER A 89 -11.58 -7.37 15.79
N VAL A 90 -10.69 -7.13 14.82
CA VAL A 90 -10.33 -8.12 13.79
C VAL A 90 -9.52 -9.25 14.40
N VAL A 91 -8.60 -8.92 15.33
CA VAL A 91 -7.81 -9.91 16.09
C VAL A 91 -8.72 -10.78 16.97
N ALA A 92 -9.66 -10.16 17.68
CA ALA A 92 -10.63 -10.88 18.51
C ALA A 92 -11.51 -11.81 17.66
N PHE A 93 -11.96 -11.35 16.50
CA PHE A 93 -12.74 -12.17 15.56
C PHE A 93 -11.94 -13.37 15.05
N ALA A 94 -10.70 -13.16 14.59
CA ALA A 94 -9.83 -14.22 14.07
C ALA A 94 -9.52 -15.29 15.14
N GLY A 95 -9.35 -14.88 16.40
CA GLY A 95 -9.11 -15.80 17.53
C GLY A 95 -10.19 -16.88 17.70
N GLY A 96 -11.43 -16.62 17.24
CA GLY A 96 -12.52 -17.59 17.26
C GLY A 96 -12.40 -18.75 16.26
N PHE A 97 -11.48 -18.67 15.28
CA PHE A 97 -11.35 -19.65 14.19
C PHE A 97 -10.00 -20.38 14.16
N GLY A 98 -9.16 -20.21 15.19
CA GLY A 98 -7.87 -20.86 15.30
C GLY A 98 -6.95 -20.54 14.11
N SER A 99 -6.25 -21.55 13.58
CA SER A 99 -5.29 -21.37 12.47
C SER A 99 -5.93 -21.14 11.11
N ARG A 100 -7.26 -21.23 10.97
CA ARG A 100 -7.95 -21.03 9.69
C ARG A 100 -8.14 -19.56 9.32
N VAL A 101 -8.10 -18.65 10.30
CA VAL A 101 -8.19 -17.20 10.08
C VAL A 101 -7.01 -16.53 10.77
N LEU A 102 -6.17 -15.86 9.99
CA LEU A 102 -4.98 -15.16 10.48
C LEU A 102 -5.15 -13.65 10.28
N VAL A 103 -4.56 -12.85 11.18
CA VAL A 103 -4.46 -11.40 11.00
C VAL A 103 -3.04 -11.05 10.58
N GLU A 104 -2.91 -10.28 9.51
CA GLU A 104 -1.63 -9.80 9.00
C GLU A 104 -1.55 -8.26 9.13
N PRO A 105 -0.85 -7.75 10.17
CA PRO A 105 -0.71 -6.32 10.38
C PRO A 105 0.46 -5.70 9.60
N ASN A 106 1.37 -6.52 9.06
CA ASN A 106 2.63 -6.08 8.44
C ASN A 106 2.46 -5.73 6.96
N ILE A 107 1.49 -4.89 6.66
CA ILE A 107 1.36 -4.21 5.37
C ILE A 107 1.25 -2.70 5.62
N ASP A 108 1.27 -1.92 4.54
CA ASP A 108 1.09 -0.48 4.63
C ASP A 108 -0.41 -0.13 4.79
N PHE A 109 -0.70 0.85 5.64
CA PHE A 109 -2.03 1.41 5.87
C PHE A 109 -1.96 2.93 5.85
N THR A 110 -3.07 3.58 5.49
CA THR A 110 -3.24 5.03 5.68
C THR A 110 -3.32 5.37 7.16
N PHE A 111 -3.15 6.66 7.50
CA PHE A 111 -3.44 7.16 8.86
C PHE A 111 -4.89 6.91 9.32
N LEU A 112 -5.81 6.62 8.40
CA LEU A 112 -7.21 6.27 8.69
C LEU A 112 -7.48 4.75 8.69
N GLY A 113 -6.43 3.93 8.60
CA GLY A 113 -6.53 2.47 8.65
C GLY A 113 -6.94 1.79 7.35
N THR A 114 -7.01 2.50 6.22
CA THR A 114 -7.31 1.90 4.91
C THR A 114 -6.07 1.16 4.40
N ALA A 115 -6.22 -0.10 4.03
CA ALA A 115 -5.10 -0.94 3.56
C ALA A 115 -4.64 -0.54 2.16
N PHE A 116 -3.33 -0.60 1.94
CA PHE A 116 -2.74 -0.40 0.63
C PHE A 116 -2.73 -1.66 -0.21
N PHE A 117 -3.36 -1.59 -1.38
CA PHE A 117 -3.55 -2.70 -2.30
C PHE A 117 -2.24 -3.27 -2.86
N HIS A 118 -1.26 -2.43 -3.21
CA HIS A 118 0.05 -2.91 -3.66
C HIS A 118 0.76 -3.78 -2.60
N SER A 119 0.72 -3.39 -1.32
CA SER A 119 1.24 -4.19 -0.21
C SER A 119 0.42 -5.46 0.01
N MET A 120 -0.91 -5.41 -0.17
CA MET A 120 -1.77 -6.60 -0.15
C MET A 120 -1.40 -7.60 -1.24
N ILE A 121 -1.21 -7.15 -2.49
CA ILE A 121 -0.77 -7.98 -3.61
C ILE A 121 0.59 -8.61 -3.29
N ALA A 122 1.57 -7.80 -2.90
CA ALA A 122 2.91 -8.29 -2.57
C ALA A 122 2.90 -9.34 -1.45
N ARG A 123 2.10 -9.12 -0.40
CA ARG A 123 1.98 -10.07 0.71
C ARG A 123 1.23 -11.34 0.32
N SER A 124 0.22 -11.23 -0.55
CA SER A 124 -0.54 -12.37 -1.08
C SER A 124 0.31 -13.23 -2.00
N LEU A 125 1.17 -12.62 -2.83
CA LEU A 125 2.15 -13.33 -3.68
C LEU A 125 3.21 -14.10 -2.87
N ALA A 126 3.46 -13.70 -1.62
CA ALA A 126 4.34 -14.44 -0.70
C ALA A 126 3.65 -15.63 -0.01
N SER A 127 2.37 -15.91 -0.33
CA SER A 127 1.65 -17.06 0.20
C SER A 127 2.28 -18.39 -0.21
N ARG A 128 2.07 -19.42 0.62
CA ARG A 128 2.48 -20.81 0.34
C ARG A 128 1.32 -21.70 -0.11
N SER A 129 0.11 -21.16 -0.20
CA SER A 129 -1.06 -21.90 -0.70
C SER A 129 -0.90 -22.24 -2.18
N ASP A 130 -1.69 -23.18 -2.69
CA ASP A 130 -1.72 -23.49 -4.12
C ASP A 130 -2.43 -22.38 -4.91
N ILE A 131 -3.44 -21.76 -4.31
CA ILE A 131 -4.22 -20.66 -4.89
C ILE A 131 -4.28 -19.50 -3.90
N SER A 132 -4.09 -18.29 -4.41
CA SER A 132 -4.35 -17.05 -3.68
C SER A 132 -5.57 -16.35 -4.27
N VAL A 133 -6.38 -15.78 -3.40
CA VAL A 133 -7.62 -15.09 -3.77
C VAL A 133 -7.68 -13.76 -3.04
N LEU A 134 -7.92 -12.67 -3.76
CA LEU A 134 -8.30 -11.37 -3.19
C LEU A 134 -9.80 -11.18 -3.32
N ALA A 135 -10.47 -10.89 -2.21
CA ALA A 135 -11.91 -10.70 -2.16
C ALA A 135 -12.29 -9.48 -1.31
N ASP A 136 -13.36 -8.80 -1.69
CA ASP A 136 -13.99 -7.75 -0.88
C ASP A 136 -14.54 -8.34 0.43
N PRO A 137 -14.33 -7.66 1.58
CA PRO A 137 -14.59 -8.23 2.91
C PRO A 137 -16.06 -8.50 3.21
N GLU A 138 -16.99 -8.00 2.39
CA GLU A 138 -18.44 -8.23 2.54
C GLU A 138 -19.01 -9.16 1.46
N THR A 139 -18.16 -9.71 0.59
CA THR A 139 -18.62 -10.61 -0.49
C THR A 139 -18.88 -12.01 0.04
N ILE A 140 -20.09 -12.50 -0.14
CA ILE A 140 -20.52 -13.86 0.19
C ILE A 140 -20.14 -14.78 -0.98
N LEU A 141 -19.46 -15.88 -0.68
CA LEU A 141 -19.06 -16.90 -1.65
C LEU A 141 -19.93 -18.14 -1.52
N LEU A 142 -20.23 -18.76 -2.66
CA LEU A 142 -21.07 -19.97 -2.75
C LEU A 142 -20.27 -21.17 -3.27
N PRO A 143 -20.77 -22.42 -3.13
CA PRO A 143 -20.02 -23.64 -3.45
C PRO A 143 -19.45 -23.71 -4.88
N GLU A 144 -20.06 -23.03 -5.84
CA GLU A 144 -19.56 -22.95 -7.22
C GLU A 144 -18.14 -22.36 -7.30
N PHE A 145 -17.77 -21.50 -6.35
CA PHE A 145 -16.44 -20.93 -6.20
C PHE A 145 -15.35 -22.02 -6.09
N ILE A 146 -15.46 -22.94 -5.13
CA ILE A 146 -14.47 -24.01 -4.95
C ILE A 146 -14.45 -24.96 -6.15
N SER A 147 -15.63 -25.30 -6.68
CA SER A 147 -15.68 -26.17 -7.87
C SER A 147 -14.95 -25.57 -9.08
N THR A 148 -15.02 -24.24 -9.21
CA THR A 148 -14.35 -23.48 -10.27
C THR A 148 -12.84 -23.43 -10.05
N LEU A 149 -12.40 -23.14 -8.82
CA LEU A 149 -10.97 -23.13 -8.48
C LEU A 149 -10.32 -24.51 -8.63
N ASN A 150 -11.02 -25.57 -8.22
CA ASN A 150 -10.55 -26.95 -8.39
C ASN A 150 -10.42 -27.35 -9.85
N TYR A 151 -11.24 -26.78 -10.73
CA TYR A 151 -11.10 -26.96 -12.18
C TYR A 151 -9.92 -26.14 -12.72
N ALA A 152 -9.85 -24.86 -12.36
CA ALA A 152 -8.78 -23.96 -12.80
C ALA A 152 -7.39 -24.44 -12.37
N HIS A 153 -7.26 -25.02 -11.17
CA HIS A 153 -6.01 -25.60 -10.67
C HIS A 153 -5.48 -26.77 -11.52
N LYS A 154 -6.37 -27.45 -12.26
CA LYS A 154 -5.98 -28.56 -13.16
C LYS A 154 -5.50 -28.08 -14.52
N LEU A 155 -5.54 -26.77 -14.80
CA LEU A 155 -5.02 -26.19 -16.02
C LEU A 155 -3.49 -26.28 -16.00
N ASP A 156 -2.91 -26.60 -17.15
CA ASP A 156 -1.46 -26.77 -17.32
C ASP A 156 -0.71 -25.43 -17.51
N HIS A 157 -1.33 -24.31 -17.13
CA HIS A 157 -0.86 -22.95 -17.40
C HIS A 157 -1.06 -22.10 -16.14
N ASP A 158 -0.17 -21.14 -15.90
CA ASP A 158 -0.41 -20.11 -14.90
C ASP A 158 -1.55 -19.18 -15.35
N TRP A 159 -2.46 -18.87 -14.43
CA TRP A 159 -3.67 -18.13 -14.72
C TRP A 159 -3.96 -17.02 -13.73
N LEU A 160 -4.79 -16.08 -14.18
CA LEU A 160 -5.48 -15.08 -13.37
C LEU A 160 -6.98 -15.15 -13.70
N LEU A 161 -7.76 -15.54 -12.71
CA LEU A 161 -9.21 -15.60 -12.78
C LEU A 161 -9.79 -14.31 -12.21
N VAL A 162 -10.73 -13.72 -12.94
CA VAL A 162 -11.51 -12.56 -12.50
C VAL A 162 -12.97 -12.97 -12.37
N ALA A 163 -13.64 -12.58 -11.29
CA ALA A 163 -15.08 -12.75 -11.16
C ALA A 163 -15.72 -11.51 -10.54
N SER A 164 -16.67 -10.90 -11.25
CA SER A 164 -17.44 -9.75 -10.75
C SER A 164 -18.44 -10.21 -9.69
N SER A 165 -18.62 -9.39 -8.66
CA SER A 165 -19.61 -9.63 -7.62
C SER A 165 -20.97 -9.06 -7.99
N ARG A 166 -22.03 -9.78 -7.61
CA ARG A 166 -23.41 -9.38 -7.90
C ARG A 166 -24.04 -8.67 -6.72
N TYR A 167 -24.96 -7.76 -7.01
CA TYR A 167 -25.72 -7.05 -5.99
C TYR A 167 -27.00 -7.82 -5.64
N VAL A 168 -27.26 -7.98 -4.34
CA VAL A 168 -28.52 -8.51 -3.81
C VAL A 168 -29.09 -7.51 -2.78
N PRO A 169 -30.25 -6.88 -3.05
CA PRO A 169 -30.80 -5.82 -2.19
C PRO A 169 -31.34 -6.32 -0.85
N TYR A 170 -31.87 -7.55 -0.83
CA TYR A 170 -32.43 -8.16 0.36
C TYR A 170 -32.13 -9.65 0.33
N PHE A 171 -31.71 -10.17 1.48
CA PHE A 171 -31.26 -11.55 1.61
C PHE A 171 -31.84 -12.16 2.91
N PRO A 172 -32.97 -12.89 2.82
CA PRO A 172 -33.73 -13.39 3.96
C PRO A 172 -33.17 -14.71 4.53
N PHE A 173 -31.87 -14.96 4.38
CA PHE A 173 -31.28 -16.24 4.78
C PHE A 173 -30.18 -16.04 5.81
N HIS A 174 -30.14 -16.96 6.78
CA HIS A 174 -29.13 -16.99 7.82
C HIS A 174 -28.18 -18.15 7.57
N LEU A 175 -26.89 -17.90 7.77
CA LEU A 175 -25.86 -18.94 7.74
C LEU A 175 -25.65 -19.45 9.17
N ASP A 176 -25.65 -20.77 9.34
CA ASP A 176 -25.34 -21.39 10.62
C ASP A 176 -23.91 -21.02 11.11
N LYS A 177 -23.63 -21.30 12.39
CA LYS A 177 -22.33 -20.95 13.00
C LYS A 177 -21.16 -21.68 12.33
N ASP A 178 -21.41 -22.87 11.79
CA ASP A 178 -20.40 -23.71 11.14
C ASP A 178 -20.17 -23.35 9.66
N GLY A 179 -20.98 -22.43 9.11
CA GLY A 179 -20.88 -21.99 7.71
C GLY A 179 -21.40 -23.00 6.69
N LYS A 180 -22.09 -24.06 7.12
CA LYS A 180 -22.44 -25.21 6.27
C LYS A 180 -23.85 -25.14 5.70
N HIS A 181 -24.80 -24.57 6.44
CA HIS A 181 -26.21 -24.59 6.03
C HIS A 181 -26.84 -23.21 6.09
N TRP A 182 -27.63 -22.92 5.06
CA TRP A 182 -28.49 -21.75 4.98
C TRP A 182 -29.88 -22.09 5.52
N THR A 183 -30.42 -21.26 6.40
CA THR A 183 -31.79 -21.36 6.92
C THR A 183 -32.63 -20.15 6.53
N GLY A 184 -33.93 -20.34 6.37
CA GLY A 184 -34.89 -19.25 6.16
C GLY A 184 -35.20 -18.48 7.44
N GLU A 185 -36.02 -17.44 7.33
CA GLU A 185 -36.57 -16.70 8.48
C GLU A 185 -37.44 -17.59 9.39
N ASP A 186 -38.01 -18.65 8.81
CA ASP A 186 -38.76 -19.71 9.50
C ASP A 186 -37.86 -20.70 10.26
N GLY A 187 -36.53 -20.58 10.13
CA GLY A 187 -35.55 -21.47 10.74
C GLY A 187 -35.35 -22.79 9.98
N GLU A 188 -36.09 -23.02 8.90
CA GLU A 188 -36.01 -24.24 8.10
C GLU A 188 -34.79 -24.21 7.17
N GLN A 189 -34.14 -25.37 7.01
CA GLN A 189 -32.98 -25.49 6.12
C GLN A 189 -33.40 -25.31 4.66
N ILE A 190 -32.73 -24.40 3.97
CA ILE A 190 -33.00 -24.13 2.56
C ILE A 190 -32.21 -25.07 1.67
N ARG A 191 -32.95 -25.80 0.83
CA ARG A 191 -32.34 -26.62 -0.24
C ARG A 191 -31.67 -25.71 -1.27
N ASN A 192 -30.49 -26.12 -1.74
CA ASN A 192 -29.70 -25.40 -2.76
C ASN A 192 -30.54 -24.96 -3.98
N LYS A 193 -31.51 -25.77 -4.44
CA LYS A 193 -32.35 -25.40 -5.57
C LYS A 193 -33.19 -24.15 -5.31
N LYS A 194 -33.85 -24.06 -4.14
CA LYS A 194 -34.66 -22.89 -3.73
C LYS A 194 -33.78 -21.65 -3.53
N PHE A 195 -32.57 -21.85 -3.01
CA PHE A 195 -31.56 -20.80 -2.87
C PHE A 195 -31.11 -20.24 -4.23
N GLN A 196 -30.77 -21.12 -5.17
CA GLN A 196 -30.38 -20.74 -6.54
C GLN A 196 -31.53 -20.08 -7.31
N GLU A 197 -32.78 -20.54 -7.13
CA GLU A 197 -33.97 -19.91 -7.70
C GLU A 197 -34.21 -18.50 -7.15
N PHE A 198 -33.98 -18.27 -5.85
CA PHE A 198 -34.05 -16.94 -5.26
C PHE A 198 -32.98 -16.02 -5.85
N LEU A 199 -31.73 -16.49 -5.89
CA LEU A 199 -30.62 -15.74 -6.45
C LEU A 199 -30.91 -15.37 -7.92
N ALA A 200 -31.36 -16.31 -8.74
CA ALA A 200 -31.73 -16.06 -10.13
C ALA A 200 -32.81 -14.96 -10.31
N LYS A 201 -33.73 -14.80 -9.35
CA LYS A 201 -34.78 -13.75 -9.38
C LYS A 201 -34.32 -12.41 -8.83
N SER A 202 -33.48 -12.44 -7.80
CA SER A 202 -33.02 -11.26 -7.07
C SER A 202 -31.76 -10.62 -7.66
N TRP A 203 -31.13 -11.27 -8.66
CA TRP A 203 -29.91 -10.79 -9.30
C TRP A 203 -30.13 -9.51 -10.08
N GLN A 204 -29.39 -8.46 -9.68
CA GLN A 204 -29.21 -7.27 -10.48
C GLN A 204 -27.79 -7.22 -11.03
N TRP A 205 -27.67 -7.16 -12.35
CA TRP A 205 -26.41 -6.92 -13.02
C TRP A 205 -26.08 -5.44 -12.92
N LYS A 206 -25.17 -5.09 -12.01
CA LYS A 206 -24.45 -3.85 -12.12
C LYS A 206 -23.14 -4.14 -12.83
N HIS A 207 -23.17 -4.01 -14.15
CA HIS A 207 -21.98 -4.16 -14.96
C HIS A 207 -20.95 -3.12 -14.54
N CYS A 208 -19.69 -3.55 -14.38
CA CYS A 208 -18.53 -2.70 -14.09
C CYS A 208 -18.46 -2.14 -12.66
N GLU A 209 -18.99 -2.87 -11.67
CA GLU A 209 -18.77 -2.51 -10.26
C GLU A 209 -17.34 -2.80 -9.77
N GLU A 210 -16.92 -2.03 -8.77
CA GLU A 210 -15.58 -2.09 -8.18
C GLU A 210 -15.28 -3.42 -7.48
N ARG A 211 -16.32 -4.13 -7.02
CA ARG A 211 -16.20 -5.36 -6.24
C ARG A 211 -16.00 -6.55 -7.18
N MET A 212 -14.75 -7.00 -7.21
CA MET A 212 -14.31 -8.16 -7.98
C MET A 212 -13.52 -9.09 -7.08
N LEU A 213 -13.60 -10.36 -7.41
CA LEU A 213 -12.72 -11.40 -6.91
C LEU A 213 -11.61 -11.63 -7.92
N LEU A 214 -10.36 -11.58 -7.44
CA LEU A 214 -9.18 -11.94 -8.22
C LEU A 214 -8.58 -13.21 -7.64
N ALA A 215 -8.33 -14.23 -8.44
CA ALA A 215 -7.69 -15.46 -8.00
C ALA A 215 -6.57 -15.86 -8.96
N TRP A 216 -5.49 -16.43 -8.45
CA TRP A 216 -4.41 -16.96 -9.27
C TRP A 216 -3.80 -18.19 -8.60
N ASN A 217 -3.26 -19.10 -9.41
CA ASN A 217 -2.42 -20.19 -8.91
C ASN A 217 -1.04 -19.63 -8.54
N ASN A 218 -0.54 -20.00 -7.37
CA ASN A 218 0.78 -19.58 -6.93
C ASN A 218 1.86 -20.40 -7.66
N GLY A 219 2.93 -19.73 -8.07
CA GLY A 219 4.01 -20.29 -8.87
C GLY A 219 5.11 -19.25 -9.11
N ASP A 220 6.09 -19.58 -9.95
CA ASP A 220 7.23 -18.70 -10.22
C ASP A 220 6.93 -17.60 -11.25
N VAL A 221 5.80 -17.70 -11.96
CA VAL A 221 5.42 -16.73 -12.99
C VAL A 221 4.83 -15.47 -12.34
N PRO A 222 5.34 -14.26 -12.64
CA PRO A 222 4.79 -13.01 -12.10
C PRO A 222 3.32 -12.80 -12.47
N LEU A 223 2.58 -12.03 -11.66
CA LEU A 223 1.19 -11.69 -11.97
C LEU A 223 1.08 -10.70 -13.14
N HIS A 224 2.06 -9.79 -13.24
CA HIS A 224 2.19 -8.76 -14.28
C HIS A 224 3.62 -8.20 -14.32
N THR A 225 3.95 -7.37 -15.31
CA THR A 225 5.24 -6.67 -15.43
C THR A 225 5.33 -5.36 -14.65
N GLY A 226 4.20 -4.68 -14.42
CA GLY A 226 4.18 -3.36 -13.79
C GLY A 226 4.51 -3.38 -12.29
N VAL A 227 4.90 -2.22 -11.75
CA VAL A 227 4.91 -1.99 -10.29
C VAL A 227 3.51 -1.51 -9.90
N VAL A 228 2.82 -2.26 -9.04
CA VAL A 228 1.47 -1.88 -8.58
C VAL A 228 1.53 -0.52 -7.89
N PRO A 229 0.83 0.51 -8.40
CA PRO A 229 0.71 1.77 -7.71
C PRO A 229 0.09 1.53 -6.35
N PRO A 230 0.46 2.31 -5.33
CA PRO A 230 -0.12 2.17 -3.99
C PRO A 230 -1.62 2.50 -3.84
N PHE A 231 -2.49 1.89 -4.64
CA PHE A 231 -3.94 2.08 -4.53
C PHE A 231 -4.47 1.74 -3.14
N LEU A 232 -5.54 2.40 -2.74
CA LEU A 232 -6.33 2.02 -1.57
C LEU A 232 -7.28 0.89 -1.94
N PHE A 233 -7.25 -0.19 -1.15
CA PHE A 233 -8.13 -1.34 -1.38
C PHE A 233 -9.60 -0.96 -1.16
N GLY A 234 -10.49 -1.42 -2.05
CA GLY A 234 -11.92 -1.12 -1.98
C GLY A 234 -12.31 0.31 -2.36
N LYS A 235 -11.42 1.07 -3.03
CA LYS A 235 -11.67 2.48 -3.46
C LYS A 235 -11.64 2.65 -4.98
N GLY A 236 -12.19 1.67 -5.70
CA GLY A 236 -12.25 1.66 -7.16
C GLY A 236 -10.90 1.49 -7.88
N LEU A 237 -10.99 1.13 -9.16
CA LEU A 237 -9.93 1.06 -10.20
C LEU A 237 -8.70 0.18 -9.98
N HIS A 238 -8.34 -0.16 -8.75
CA HIS A 238 -7.21 -1.02 -8.42
C HIS A 238 -7.31 -2.42 -9.06
N ASN A 239 -8.50 -3.04 -9.04
CA ASN A 239 -8.76 -4.32 -9.72
C ASN A 239 -8.57 -4.19 -11.23
N HIS A 240 -9.18 -3.17 -11.84
CA HIS A 240 -9.06 -2.90 -13.27
C HIS A 240 -7.63 -2.66 -13.72
N TRP A 241 -6.84 -1.95 -12.91
CA TRP A 241 -5.42 -1.71 -13.18
C TRP A 241 -4.65 -3.04 -13.24
N VAL A 242 -4.79 -3.91 -12.23
CA VAL A 242 -4.09 -5.21 -12.20
C VAL A 242 -4.51 -6.10 -13.36
N ILE A 243 -5.80 -6.14 -13.70
CA ILE A 243 -6.30 -6.96 -14.82
C ILE A 243 -5.71 -6.46 -16.14
N THR A 244 -5.67 -5.14 -16.37
CA THR A 244 -5.13 -4.54 -17.60
C THR A 244 -3.63 -4.80 -17.73
N GLU A 245 -2.88 -4.70 -16.63
CA GLU A 245 -1.46 -5.05 -16.59
C GLU A 245 -1.22 -6.53 -16.86
N ALA A 246 -2.00 -7.42 -16.24
CA ALA A 246 -1.88 -8.86 -16.44
C ALA A 246 -2.15 -9.23 -17.90
N LEU A 247 -3.22 -8.71 -18.50
CA LEU A 247 -3.55 -8.88 -19.91
C LEU A 247 -2.45 -8.34 -20.84
N SER A 248 -1.87 -7.19 -20.51
CA SER A 248 -0.81 -6.57 -21.31
C SER A 248 0.52 -7.33 -21.23
N SER A 249 0.80 -7.98 -20.09
CA SER A 249 2.04 -8.73 -19.86
C SER A 249 2.09 -10.10 -20.54
N ASP A 250 0.92 -10.70 -20.80
CA ASP A 250 0.77 -12.06 -21.34
C ASP A 250 1.53 -13.15 -20.56
N PHE A 251 1.82 -12.89 -19.27
CA PHE A 251 2.50 -13.86 -18.40
C PHE A 251 1.59 -15.00 -17.97
N ARG A 252 0.30 -14.69 -17.79
CA ARG A 252 -0.70 -15.62 -17.26
C ARG A 252 -1.92 -15.60 -18.15
N PHE A 253 -2.57 -16.75 -18.24
CA PHE A 253 -3.86 -16.86 -18.91
C PHE A 253 -4.95 -16.15 -18.09
N VAL A 254 -5.39 -14.99 -18.55
CA VAL A 254 -6.42 -14.19 -17.87
C VAL A 254 -7.82 -14.53 -18.41
N PHE A 255 -8.76 -14.85 -17.53
CA PHE A 255 -10.13 -15.18 -17.93
C PHE A 255 -11.20 -14.75 -16.90
N ASP A 256 -12.41 -14.52 -17.40
CA ASP A 256 -13.58 -14.09 -16.64
C ASP A 256 -14.45 -15.28 -16.22
N ALA A 257 -14.55 -15.56 -14.92
CA ALA A 257 -15.41 -16.60 -14.36
C ALA A 257 -16.69 -16.05 -13.71
N SER A 258 -17.11 -14.81 -13.98
CA SER A 258 -18.31 -14.18 -13.41
C SER A 258 -19.61 -14.95 -13.69
N TRP A 259 -19.62 -15.77 -14.73
CA TRP A 259 -20.75 -16.63 -15.10
C TRP A 259 -20.74 -17.99 -14.38
N THR A 260 -19.58 -18.43 -13.89
CA THR A 260 -19.43 -19.71 -13.18
C THR A 260 -19.45 -19.51 -11.67
N ILE A 261 -18.76 -18.48 -11.16
CA ILE A 261 -18.65 -18.20 -9.74
C ILE A 261 -19.86 -17.38 -9.30
N SER A 262 -20.73 -18.03 -8.52
CA SER A 262 -21.83 -17.33 -7.86
C SER A 262 -21.31 -16.67 -6.58
N ASN A 263 -21.21 -15.35 -6.61
CA ASN A 263 -20.82 -14.55 -5.46
C ASN A 263 -21.61 -13.23 -5.46
N PHE A 264 -21.91 -12.71 -4.27
CA PHE A 264 -22.72 -11.51 -4.14
C PHE A 264 -22.41 -10.75 -2.86
N TYR A 265 -22.82 -9.49 -2.81
CA TYR A 265 -22.72 -8.66 -1.62
C TYR A 265 -24.07 -7.98 -1.34
N LEU A 266 -24.26 -7.58 -0.10
CA LEU A 266 -25.46 -6.90 0.39
C LEU A 266 -25.15 -5.41 0.49
N ASN A 267 -25.94 -4.54 -0.15
CA ASN A 267 -25.85 -3.11 0.11
C ASN A 267 -26.79 -2.76 1.26
N ALA A 268 -26.26 -2.16 2.32
CA ALA A 268 -27.11 -1.36 3.19
C ALA A 268 -27.42 -0.04 2.48
N PHE A 269 -28.52 0.61 2.82
CA PHE A 269 -28.72 2.04 2.56
C PHE A 269 -27.69 2.86 3.35
N ASP A 270 -26.41 2.73 3.01
CA ASP A 270 -25.38 3.67 3.41
C ASP A 270 -25.29 4.67 2.24
N ASN A 271 -25.68 5.90 2.52
CA ASN A 271 -26.03 6.96 1.60
C ASN A 271 -24.79 7.53 0.84
N GLU A 272 -24.05 6.70 0.12
CA GLU A 272 -22.85 7.11 -0.64
C GLU A 272 -22.89 6.64 -2.10
N SER A 273 -23.99 6.91 -2.80
CA SER A 273 -24.00 6.87 -4.26
C SER A 273 -24.33 8.25 -4.85
N SER A 274 -23.33 8.80 -5.53
CA SER A 274 -23.29 9.96 -6.44
C SER A 274 -22.89 11.34 -5.87
N PRO A 275 -21.87 11.97 -6.50
CA PRO A 275 -21.30 13.25 -6.09
C PRO A 275 -22.20 14.39 -6.57
N SER A 276 -22.89 15.04 -5.64
CA SER A 276 -23.36 16.40 -5.87
C SER A 276 -22.53 17.33 -5.01
N PHE A 277 -21.76 18.19 -5.68
CA PHE A 277 -21.06 19.33 -5.12
C PHE A 277 -21.99 20.11 -4.19
N ARG A 278 -21.86 19.95 -2.87
CA ARG A 278 -22.47 20.86 -1.88
C ARG A 278 -21.78 20.75 -0.52
N GLY A 279 -21.12 21.85 -0.14
CA GLY A 279 -20.92 22.29 1.24
C GLY A 279 -19.86 21.54 2.05
N PHE A 280 -18.71 22.18 2.27
CA PHE A 280 -17.72 21.75 3.25
C PHE A 280 -18.21 22.11 4.66
N ASN A 281 -18.52 21.10 5.49
CA ASN A 281 -18.75 21.24 6.93
C ASN A 281 -17.97 20.18 7.71
N VAL A 282 -17.66 20.47 8.97
CA VAL A 282 -16.77 19.74 9.90
C VAL A 282 -17.16 18.26 10.15
N THR A 283 -18.34 17.83 9.71
CA THR A 283 -18.80 16.43 9.69
C THR A 283 -18.19 15.57 8.57
N ASN A 284 -17.32 16.12 7.72
CA ASN A 284 -16.83 15.49 6.48
C ASN A 284 -15.70 14.45 6.60
N ILE A 285 -15.14 14.15 7.79
CA ILE A 285 -14.13 13.05 7.91
C ILE A 285 -14.74 11.69 7.51
N GLY A 286 -16.05 11.51 7.73
CA GLY A 286 -16.76 10.30 7.32
C GLY A 286 -16.87 10.14 5.81
N ASN A 287 -16.93 11.24 5.05
CA ASN A 287 -17.04 11.23 3.59
C ASN A 287 -15.64 11.00 2.99
N ARG A 288 -15.25 9.72 2.87
CA ARG A 288 -13.95 9.29 2.34
C ARG A 288 -13.92 9.24 0.81
N SER A 289 -14.81 9.96 0.12
CA SER A 289 -14.84 10.03 -1.36
C SER A 289 -13.52 10.50 -1.98
N TRP A 290 -12.72 11.26 -1.24
CA TRP A 290 -11.37 11.63 -1.65
C TRP A 290 -10.50 10.38 -1.88
N GLU A 291 -10.58 9.32 -1.06
CA GLU A 291 -9.80 8.09 -1.25
C GLU A 291 -10.01 7.48 -2.66
N SER A 292 -11.26 7.45 -3.14
CA SER A 292 -11.61 6.97 -4.49
C SER A 292 -11.15 7.94 -5.59
N ALA A 293 -11.23 9.25 -5.36
CA ALA A 293 -10.68 10.25 -6.27
C ALA A 293 -9.16 10.11 -6.41
N GLY A 294 -8.47 9.76 -5.32
CA GLY A 294 -7.06 9.41 -5.28
C GLY A 294 -6.73 8.26 -6.21
N ASN A 295 -7.36 7.10 -5.99
CA ASN A 295 -7.19 5.93 -6.86
C ASN A 295 -7.43 6.26 -8.33
N SER A 296 -8.44 7.08 -8.62
CA SER A 296 -8.74 7.52 -10.00
C SER A 296 -7.61 8.34 -10.60
N HIS A 297 -7.04 9.26 -9.84
CA HIS A 297 -5.91 10.07 -10.29
C HIS A 297 -4.64 9.23 -10.48
N ILE A 298 -4.36 8.29 -9.58
CA ILE A 298 -3.21 7.38 -9.69
C ILE A 298 -3.36 6.48 -10.91
N ALA A 299 -4.53 5.91 -11.13
CA ALA A 299 -4.82 5.07 -12.29
C ALA A 299 -4.64 5.84 -13.60
N ALA A 300 -4.96 7.15 -13.60
CA ALA A 300 -4.78 8.03 -14.75
C ALA A 300 -3.32 8.44 -15.01
N LEU A 301 -2.38 8.16 -14.08
CA LEU A 301 -0.97 8.57 -14.19
C LEU A 301 0.01 7.39 -14.29
N TYR A 302 -0.43 6.16 -14.02
CA TYR A 302 0.46 5.00 -13.88
C TYR A 302 -0.05 3.76 -14.61
N GLY A 303 0.88 2.99 -15.20
CA GLY A 303 0.62 1.71 -15.85
C GLY A 303 -0.09 1.83 -17.20
N SER A 304 -0.61 0.71 -17.69
CA SER A 304 -1.30 0.53 -18.98
C SER A 304 -2.56 1.37 -19.09
N LEU A 305 -3.26 1.64 -17.99
CA LEU A 305 -4.43 2.54 -17.96
C LEU A 305 -4.11 3.99 -18.36
N TYR A 306 -2.85 4.41 -18.26
CA TYR A 306 -2.38 5.70 -18.79
C TYR A 306 -2.39 5.73 -20.33
N PHE A 307 -2.04 4.61 -20.96
CA PHE A 307 -1.85 4.52 -22.41
C PHE A 307 -3.10 4.02 -23.16
N HIS A 308 -3.90 3.18 -22.52
CA HIS A 308 -5.04 2.51 -23.12
C HIS A 308 -6.22 2.46 -22.16
N GLU A 309 -7.42 2.76 -22.65
CA GLU A 309 -8.64 2.49 -21.91
C GLU A 309 -8.74 0.98 -21.64
N ALA A 310 -9.14 0.60 -20.43
CA ALA A 310 -9.39 -0.80 -20.12
C ALA A 310 -10.48 -1.34 -21.05
N ASN A 311 -10.10 -2.27 -21.93
CA ASN A 311 -11.04 -2.98 -22.79
C ASN A 311 -10.99 -4.48 -22.50
N TYR A 312 -12.06 -5.00 -21.91
CA TYR A 312 -12.19 -6.42 -21.56
C TYR A 312 -13.03 -7.19 -22.59
N SER A 313 -13.41 -6.58 -23.71
CA SER A 313 -14.27 -7.20 -24.72
C SER A 313 -13.65 -8.49 -25.31
N ASN A 314 -12.32 -8.53 -25.39
CA ASN A 314 -11.53 -9.67 -25.83
C ASN A 314 -11.19 -10.69 -24.73
N MET A 315 -11.60 -10.45 -23.47
CA MET A 315 -11.27 -11.35 -22.36
C MET A 315 -12.06 -12.65 -22.47
N VAL A 316 -11.36 -13.78 -22.40
CA VAL A 316 -11.97 -15.11 -22.48
C VAL A 316 -12.94 -15.31 -21.31
N LYS A 317 -14.17 -15.72 -21.62
CA LYS A 317 -15.21 -16.03 -20.64
C LYS A 317 -15.18 -17.51 -20.27
N PHE A 318 -15.32 -17.81 -18.99
CA PHE A 318 -15.35 -19.15 -18.42
C PHE A 318 -16.74 -19.45 -17.87
N SER A 319 -17.34 -20.53 -18.37
CA SER A 319 -18.71 -20.92 -18.03
C SER A 319 -18.86 -22.43 -17.89
N LYS A 320 -19.89 -22.85 -17.16
CA LYS A 320 -20.33 -24.26 -17.08
C LYS A 320 -21.63 -24.44 -17.88
N CYS A 321 -21.56 -25.20 -18.98
CA CYS A 321 -22.70 -25.56 -19.82
C CYS A 321 -22.88 -27.09 -19.84
N ASP A 322 -24.10 -27.56 -19.54
CA ASP A 322 -24.45 -28.99 -19.54
C ASP A 322 -23.45 -29.88 -18.77
N GLY A 323 -22.99 -29.38 -17.62
CA GLY A 323 -22.01 -30.07 -16.77
C GLY A 323 -20.55 -29.97 -17.23
N ARG A 324 -20.26 -29.38 -18.39
CA ARG A 324 -18.91 -29.18 -18.91
C ARG A 324 -18.45 -27.73 -18.74
N TYR A 325 -17.19 -27.55 -18.36
CA TYR A 325 -16.56 -26.24 -18.29
C TYR A 325 -16.03 -25.84 -19.68
N LEU A 326 -16.27 -24.60 -20.09
CA LEU A 326 -15.95 -24.07 -21.41
C LEU A 326 -15.28 -22.71 -21.30
N PHE A 327 -14.28 -22.49 -22.15
CA PHE A 327 -13.69 -21.18 -22.41
C PHE A 327 -14.22 -20.63 -23.73
N MET A 328 -14.66 -19.38 -23.73
CA MET A 328 -15.34 -18.76 -24.86
C MET A 328 -14.75 -17.38 -25.13
N ASN A 329 -14.30 -17.13 -26.36
CA ASN A 329 -14.06 -15.78 -26.85
C ASN A 329 -15.31 -15.31 -27.60
N LEU A 330 -16.01 -14.30 -27.05
CA LEU A 330 -17.29 -13.84 -27.58
C LEU A 330 -17.12 -12.96 -28.84
N GLU A 331 -16.01 -12.24 -28.99
CA GLU A 331 -15.69 -11.47 -30.20
C GLU A 331 -15.36 -12.40 -31.37
N GLU A 332 -14.46 -13.36 -31.15
CA GLU A 332 -14.04 -14.30 -32.20
C GLU A 332 -15.05 -15.43 -32.42
N SER A 333 -16.08 -15.53 -31.56
CA SER A 333 -17.05 -16.64 -31.53
C SER A 333 -16.38 -18.03 -31.48
N VAL A 334 -15.26 -18.13 -30.77
CA VAL A 334 -14.48 -19.37 -30.61
C VAL A 334 -14.76 -19.98 -29.24
N VAL A 335 -15.12 -21.27 -29.23
CA VAL A 335 -15.28 -22.07 -28.01
C VAL A 335 -14.14 -23.07 -27.94
N TYR A 336 -13.39 -23.06 -26.85
CA TYR A 336 -12.32 -24.01 -26.59
C TYR A 336 -12.83 -25.09 -25.62
N PRO A 337 -13.21 -26.30 -26.10
CA PRO A 337 -13.40 -27.44 -25.23
C PRO A 337 -12.01 -27.93 -24.80
N PHE A 338 -11.57 -27.59 -23.59
CA PHE A 338 -10.25 -28.03 -23.15
C PHE A 338 -10.28 -29.53 -22.79
N GLY A 339 -9.75 -30.34 -23.70
CA GLY A 339 -9.30 -31.70 -23.43
C GLY A 339 -7.84 -31.68 -23.00
N TYR A 340 -7.52 -32.41 -21.93
CA TYR A 340 -6.17 -32.60 -21.40
C TYR A 340 -5.16 -32.90 -22.54
N LYS A 341 -4.05 -32.13 -22.59
CA LYS A 341 -2.90 -32.15 -23.54
C LYS A 341 -3.01 -31.31 -24.84
N ARG A 342 -2.40 -30.11 -24.81
CA ARG A 342 -1.28 -29.66 -25.69
C ARG A 342 -1.19 -28.12 -25.70
N SER A 343 0.00 -27.62 -25.37
CA SER A 343 0.65 -26.37 -25.84
C SER A 343 -0.21 -25.44 -26.71
N LEU A 344 -0.70 -24.34 -26.15
CA LEU A 344 -1.25 -23.21 -26.92
C LEU A 344 -0.11 -22.28 -27.34
N SER A 345 0.52 -22.57 -28.48
CA SER A 345 1.04 -21.48 -29.31
C SER A 345 -0.17 -20.82 -29.99
N LEU A 346 -0.72 -19.77 -29.37
CA LEU A 346 -1.91 -19.02 -29.80
C LEU A 346 -1.75 -18.26 -31.14
N ARG A 347 -0.91 -18.75 -32.06
CA ARG A 347 -0.73 -18.14 -33.38
C ARG A 347 -0.89 -19.06 -34.59
N LYS A 348 -1.14 -20.38 -34.46
CA LYS A 348 -1.18 -21.23 -35.66
C LYS A 348 -2.26 -22.29 -35.84
N ASP A 349 -3.07 -22.67 -34.86
CA ASP A 349 -4.09 -23.70 -35.12
C ASP A 349 -5.52 -23.19 -34.92
N LYS A 350 -6.05 -22.54 -35.96
CA LYS A 350 -7.50 -22.41 -36.17
C LYS A 350 -8.07 -23.81 -36.43
N ILE A 351 -8.53 -24.50 -35.39
CA ILE A 351 -9.23 -25.77 -35.57
C ILE A 351 -10.68 -25.47 -35.94
N LEU A 352 -10.93 -25.50 -37.25
CA LEU A 352 -12.24 -25.50 -37.86
C LEU A 352 -12.99 -26.79 -37.44
N GLY A 353 -14.11 -26.65 -36.73
CA GLY A 353 -15.19 -27.64 -36.72
C GLY A 353 -15.05 -28.84 -35.80
N PHE A 354 -15.38 -28.66 -34.51
CA PHE A 354 -16.18 -29.68 -33.83
C PHE A 354 -17.66 -29.38 -34.13
N ARG A 355 -18.47 -30.41 -34.43
CA ARG A 355 -19.94 -30.31 -34.35
C ARG A 355 -20.29 -29.89 -32.93
N ILE A 356 -20.41 -28.58 -32.69
CA ILE A 356 -20.89 -28.04 -31.42
C ILE A 356 -22.29 -28.59 -31.23
N GLU A 357 -22.50 -29.41 -30.20
CA GLU A 357 -23.81 -29.91 -29.83
C GLU A 357 -24.78 -28.73 -29.73
N LYS A 358 -25.99 -28.86 -30.29
CA LYS A 358 -27.00 -27.79 -30.31
C LYS A 358 -27.18 -27.13 -28.93
N LYS A 359 -27.12 -27.91 -27.85
CA LYS A 359 -27.17 -27.45 -26.46
C LYS A 359 -26.03 -26.52 -26.05
N ILE A 360 -24.79 -26.78 -26.49
CA ILE A 360 -23.64 -25.89 -26.22
C ILE A 360 -23.86 -24.57 -26.98
N MET A 361 -24.34 -24.65 -28.22
CA MET A 361 -24.65 -23.46 -29.02
C MET A 361 -25.79 -22.65 -28.41
N ASP A 362 -26.84 -23.31 -27.91
CA ASP A 362 -27.95 -22.68 -27.19
C ASP A 362 -27.44 -21.99 -25.91
N CYS A 363 -26.49 -22.62 -25.19
CA CYS A 363 -25.82 -22.04 -24.02
C CYS A 363 -25.01 -20.78 -24.40
N VAL A 364 -24.18 -20.87 -25.43
CA VAL A 364 -23.35 -19.75 -25.95
C VAL A 364 -24.22 -18.60 -26.44
N ASN A 365 -25.32 -18.89 -27.15
CA ASN A 365 -26.28 -17.88 -27.62
C ASN A 365 -27.03 -17.23 -26.45
N GLY A 366 -27.37 -18.02 -25.41
CA GLY A 366 -27.87 -17.49 -24.15
C GLY A 366 -26.90 -16.49 -23.53
N PHE A 367 -25.61 -16.80 -23.47
CA PHE A 367 -24.59 -15.86 -22.98
C PHE A 367 -24.52 -14.59 -23.83
N LYS A 368 -24.47 -14.69 -25.16
CA LYS A 368 -24.47 -13.51 -26.03
C LYS A 368 -25.70 -12.62 -25.84
N SER A 369 -26.85 -13.20 -25.51
CA SER A 369 -28.09 -12.46 -25.26
C SER A 369 -28.12 -11.76 -23.89
N LEU A 370 -27.49 -12.33 -22.86
CA LEU A 370 -27.37 -11.70 -21.54
C LEU A 370 -26.16 -10.74 -21.45
N ASP A 371 -25.09 -10.99 -22.20
CA ASP A 371 -23.88 -10.17 -22.28
C ASP A 371 -24.04 -8.97 -23.22
N GLY A 372 -25.29 -8.56 -23.50
CA GLY A 372 -25.63 -7.43 -24.37
C GLY A 372 -24.78 -6.21 -24.04
N THR A 373 -23.73 -6.03 -24.85
CA THR A 373 -22.56 -5.19 -24.62
C THR A 373 -22.93 -3.78 -24.19
N ARG A 374 -22.71 -3.48 -22.91
CA ARG A 374 -22.09 -2.22 -22.52
C ARG A 374 -20.71 -2.59 -21.99
N ASP A 375 -19.70 -2.50 -22.84
CA ASP A 375 -18.33 -2.75 -22.41
C ASP A 375 -18.01 -1.83 -21.23
N CYS A 376 -17.26 -2.36 -20.27
CA CYS A 376 -16.77 -1.58 -19.13
C CYS A 376 -15.70 -0.60 -19.57
N TYR A 377 -16.11 0.45 -20.29
CA TYR A 377 -15.25 1.57 -20.58
C TYR A 377 -15.04 2.36 -19.30
N VAL A 378 -13.80 2.43 -18.83
CA VAL A 378 -13.38 3.33 -17.74
C VAL A 378 -13.35 4.81 -18.21
N LYS A 379 -14.12 5.14 -19.28
CA LYS A 379 -14.17 6.44 -19.97
C LYS A 379 -14.63 7.61 -19.10
N GLY A 380 -15.32 7.33 -18.00
CA GLY A 380 -15.89 8.37 -17.12
C GLY A 380 -15.12 8.63 -15.83
N GLN A 381 -14.26 7.70 -15.40
CA GLN A 381 -13.61 7.75 -14.07
C GLN A 381 -12.18 8.34 -14.12
N LEU A 382 -11.53 8.33 -15.29
CA LEU A 382 -10.19 8.89 -15.49
C LEU A 382 -10.29 10.37 -15.93
N LYS A 383 -10.84 11.24 -15.09
CA LYS A 383 -10.66 12.69 -15.26
C LYS A 383 -9.58 13.13 -14.28
N PRO A 384 -8.36 13.49 -14.76
CA PRO A 384 -7.37 14.09 -13.89
C PRO A 384 -7.96 15.41 -13.37
N SER A 385 -8.32 15.47 -12.10
CA SER A 385 -8.54 16.77 -11.45
C SER A 385 -7.18 17.47 -11.39
N ILE A 386 -7.16 18.72 -11.85
CA ILE A 386 -5.93 19.55 -11.98
C ILE A 386 -5.36 19.92 -10.59
N SER A 387 -6.14 19.78 -9.52
CA SER A 387 -5.65 19.90 -8.14
C SER A 387 -6.37 18.92 -7.21
N LEU A 388 -5.64 17.91 -6.74
CA LEU A 388 -6.05 17.16 -5.55
C LEU A 388 -5.63 17.97 -4.33
N SER A 389 -6.61 18.54 -3.64
CA SER A 389 -6.39 19.11 -2.31
C SER A 389 -7.05 18.19 -1.29
N LEU A 390 -6.36 17.93 -0.18
CA LEU A 390 -6.96 17.20 0.91
C LEU A 390 -7.98 18.10 1.62
N PRO A 391 -9.16 17.59 2.00
CA PRO A 391 -10.20 18.39 2.63
C PRO A 391 -9.94 18.62 4.13
N PHE A 392 -8.67 18.63 4.57
CA PHE A 392 -8.31 18.71 5.97
C PHE A 392 -7.70 20.08 6.31
N SER A 393 -8.25 20.75 7.33
CA SER A 393 -7.56 21.87 7.96
C SER A 393 -6.48 21.36 8.92
N LEU A 394 -5.55 22.24 9.32
CA LEU A 394 -4.54 21.93 10.33
C LEU A 394 -5.20 21.43 11.62
N GLU A 395 -6.21 22.14 12.13
CA GLU A 395 -6.94 21.81 13.36
C GLU A 395 -7.61 20.45 13.26
N MET A 396 -8.18 20.11 12.09
CA MET A 396 -8.80 18.83 11.86
C MET A 396 -7.77 17.70 11.92
N LEU A 397 -6.63 17.84 11.23
CA LEU A 397 -5.56 16.85 11.28
C LEU A 397 -5.01 16.69 12.71
N LEU A 398 -4.74 17.80 13.40
CA LEU A 398 -4.27 17.76 14.79
C LEU A 398 -5.26 17.00 15.68
N SER A 399 -6.56 17.27 15.58
CA SER A 399 -7.57 16.60 16.40
C SER A 399 -7.66 15.08 16.18
N VAL A 400 -7.35 14.61 14.97
CA VAL A 400 -7.44 13.19 14.58
C VAL A 400 -6.17 12.42 14.96
N LEU A 401 -5.00 13.05 14.81
CA LEU A 401 -3.72 12.37 14.92
C LEU A 401 -3.16 12.35 16.34
N VAL A 402 -3.62 13.27 17.18
CA VAL A 402 -2.98 13.53 18.46
C VAL A 402 -2.98 12.31 19.38
N ASP A 403 -1.88 12.13 20.11
CA ASP A 403 -1.82 11.13 21.16
C ASP A 403 -2.59 11.56 22.42
N HIS A 404 -2.69 10.66 23.40
CA HIS A 404 -3.31 10.92 24.70
C HIS A 404 -2.72 12.12 25.47
N ASN A 405 -1.46 12.50 25.23
CA ASN A 405 -0.81 13.67 25.83
C ASN A 405 -0.98 14.95 25.00
N LYS A 406 -1.87 14.97 24.02
CA LYS A 406 -2.03 16.09 23.08
C LYS A 406 -0.78 16.39 22.24
N THR A 407 0.03 15.39 21.89
CA THR A 407 1.31 15.54 21.17
C THR A 407 1.23 15.12 19.72
N ILE A 408 1.87 15.91 18.86
CA ILE A 408 2.12 15.60 17.44
C ILE A 408 3.62 15.57 17.17
N VAL A 409 4.07 14.54 16.46
CA VAL A 409 5.42 14.48 15.88
C VAL A 409 5.39 15.23 14.54
N LEU A 410 6.10 16.34 14.43
CA LEU A 410 6.12 17.18 13.23
C LEU A 410 7.42 16.93 12.45
N ALA A 411 7.30 16.62 11.16
CA ALA A 411 8.41 16.63 10.23
C ALA A 411 8.16 17.69 9.15
N VAL A 412 9.20 18.43 8.79
CA VAL A 412 9.14 19.48 7.77
C VAL A 412 10.02 19.05 6.61
N ALA A 413 9.44 18.85 5.43
CA ALA A 413 10.13 18.26 4.29
C ALA A 413 9.86 19.02 2.99
N GLY A 414 10.85 19.03 2.10
CA GLY A 414 10.73 19.45 0.70
C GLY A 414 10.89 18.26 -0.25
N TYR A 415 10.58 18.43 -1.54
CA TYR A 415 10.55 17.30 -2.50
C TYR A 415 11.92 16.64 -2.67
N SER A 416 12.98 17.42 -2.48
CA SER A 416 14.35 16.93 -2.47
C SER A 416 14.64 15.90 -1.36
N TYR A 417 13.80 15.77 -0.33
CA TYR A 417 13.96 14.75 0.71
C TYR A 417 12.90 13.65 0.64
N LYS A 418 12.13 13.55 -0.45
CA LYS A 418 10.96 12.64 -0.56
C LYS A 418 11.25 11.18 -0.16
N ASP A 419 12.37 10.59 -0.60
CA ASP A 419 12.66 9.18 -0.35
C ASP A 419 13.11 8.96 1.11
N MET A 420 13.81 9.95 1.67
CA MET A 420 14.22 9.95 3.08
C MET A 420 13.02 10.16 4.01
N LEU A 421 12.09 11.03 3.63
CA LEU A 421 10.79 11.17 4.27
C LEU A 421 10.05 9.83 4.30
N MET A 422 9.99 9.10 3.18
CA MET A 422 9.32 7.80 3.15
C MET A 422 10.01 6.77 4.05
N SER A 423 11.35 6.72 4.06
CA SER A 423 12.09 5.89 5.02
C SER A 423 11.80 6.27 6.47
N TRP A 424 11.72 7.56 6.78
CA TRP A 424 11.36 8.07 8.10
C TRP A 424 9.95 7.64 8.50
N VAL A 425 8.96 7.83 7.63
CA VAL A 425 7.56 7.39 7.83
C VAL A 425 7.49 5.89 8.10
N CYS A 426 8.15 5.07 7.28
CA CYS A 426 8.17 3.63 7.46
C CYS A 426 8.77 3.25 8.81
N ARG A 427 9.81 3.96 9.24
CA ARG A 427 10.40 3.74 10.56
C ARG A 427 9.43 4.07 11.69
N LEU A 428 8.72 5.20 11.63
CA LEU A 428 7.72 5.55 12.64
C LEU A 428 6.60 4.50 12.72
N ARG A 429 6.16 3.99 11.56
CA ARG A 429 5.17 2.91 11.51
C ARG A 429 5.65 1.61 12.14
N HIS A 430 6.91 1.22 11.91
CA HIS A 430 7.51 0.06 12.58
C HIS A 430 7.62 0.26 14.09
N LEU A 431 7.75 1.49 14.55
CA LEU A 431 7.73 1.87 15.98
C LEU A 431 6.30 2.05 16.55
N LEU A 432 5.26 1.78 15.75
CA LEU A 432 3.85 1.97 16.12
C LEU A 432 3.50 3.41 16.51
N ILE A 433 4.17 4.39 15.90
CA ILE A 433 3.92 5.81 16.10
C ILE A 433 2.99 6.28 14.97
N SER A 434 1.76 6.66 15.33
CA SER A 434 0.73 7.15 14.38
C SER A 434 0.47 8.65 14.49
N ASN A 435 0.90 9.29 15.57
CA ASN A 435 0.64 10.71 15.86
C ASN A 435 1.66 11.65 15.20
N PHE A 436 1.99 11.42 13.93
CA PHE A 436 2.92 12.28 13.19
C PHE A 436 2.22 13.07 12.09
N MET A 437 2.80 14.22 11.72
CA MET A 437 2.35 15.13 10.67
C MET A 437 3.52 15.60 9.82
N ILE A 438 3.28 15.71 8.51
CA ILE A 438 4.25 16.24 7.56
C ILE A 438 3.82 17.64 7.15
N TYR A 439 4.73 18.59 7.29
CA TYR A 439 4.57 19.93 6.75
C TYR A 439 5.30 20.04 5.43
N ALA A 440 4.56 20.29 4.35
CA ALA A 440 5.09 20.40 3.00
C ALA A 440 5.67 21.81 2.77
N LEU A 441 6.96 21.88 2.44
CA LEU A 441 7.63 23.13 2.11
C LEU A 441 7.40 23.62 0.68
N ASP A 442 7.03 22.71 -0.22
CA ASP A 442 6.84 22.97 -1.63
C ASP A 442 5.66 22.21 -2.21
N ARG A 443 5.19 22.67 -3.36
CA ARG A 443 4.02 22.07 -4.00
C ARG A 443 4.34 20.68 -4.52
N GLU A 444 5.57 20.40 -4.91
CA GLU A 444 5.99 19.09 -5.41
C GLU A 444 5.99 18.03 -4.31
N ILE A 445 6.43 18.35 -3.08
CA ILE A 445 6.31 17.45 -1.93
C ILE A 445 4.90 17.44 -1.41
N TYR A 446 4.13 18.52 -1.54
CA TYR A 446 2.71 18.47 -1.24
C TYR A 446 2.02 17.50 -2.22
N GLU A 447 2.16 17.67 -3.53
CA GLU A 447 1.61 16.79 -4.56
C GLU A 447 2.18 15.37 -4.46
N PHE A 448 3.48 15.20 -4.24
CA PHE A 448 4.06 13.89 -3.96
C PHE A 448 3.48 13.31 -2.69
N SER A 449 3.41 14.07 -1.60
CA SER A 449 2.92 13.57 -0.34
C SER A 449 1.44 13.34 -0.39
N VAL A 450 0.65 14.08 -1.17
CA VAL A 450 -0.78 13.96 -1.50
C VAL A 450 -1.02 12.75 -2.37
N LEU A 451 -0.22 12.55 -3.41
CA LEU A 451 -0.14 11.28 -4.14
C LEU A 451 0.17 10.17 -3.13
N GLN A 452 1.21 10.29 -2.30
CA GLN A 452 1.52 9.48 -1.10
C GLN A 452 0.52 9.62 0.06
N VAL A 453 -0.56 10.41 -0.02
CA VAL A 453 -1.64 10.45 0.99
C VAL A 453 -2.73 9.52 0.47
N PHE A 454 -2.98 9.57 -0.84
CA PHE A 454 -3.72 8.54 -1.56
C PHE A 454 -2.93 7.22 -1.67
N LEU A 455 -1.60 7.25 -1.52
CA LEU A 455 -0.69 6.12 -1.72
C LEU A 455 0.04 5.63 -0.44
N THR A 456 0.09 6.42 0.63
CA THR A 456 0.58 6.02 1.97
C THR A 456 -0.21 6.63 3.15
N GLY A 457 -1.13 7.58 2.97
CA GLY A 457 -1.88 8.21 4.07
C GLY A 457 -1.02 9.04 5.02
N LEU A 458 -0.21 9.97 4.49
CA LEU A 458 0.45 10.97 5.31
C LEU A 458 -0.54 12.09 5.65
N PRO A 459 -0.56 12.62 6.87
CA PRO A 459 -1.29 13.85 7.15
C PRO A 459 -0.40 15.04 6.79
N VAL A 460 -0.72 15.70 5.68
CA VAL A 460 0.11 16.75 5.09
C VAL A 460 -0.64 18.08 5.13
N PHE A 461 0.07 19.14 5.53
CA PHE A 461 -0.43 20.52 5.46
C PHE A 461 0.52 21.37 4.61
N GLU A 462 -0.04 22.18 3.71
CA GLU A 462 0.68 23.14 2.86
C GLU A 462 0.63 24.54 3.48
N ASP A 463 1.76 25.22 3.52
CA ASP A 463 1.79 26.63 3.91
C ASP A 463 1.31 27.53 2.77
N SER A 464 0.20 28.25 2.97
CA SER A 464 -0.18 29.33 2.07
C SER A 464 0.85 30.47 2.00
N LEU A 465 1.81 30.53 2.95
CA LEU A 465 2.87 31.53 3.04
C LEU A 465 4.27 30.99 2.65
N ALA A 466 4.37 29.73 2.18
CA ALA A 466 5.64 29.19 1.71
C ALA A 466 6.14 29.97 0.48
N PRO A 467 7.45 30.28 0.38
CA PRO A 467 7.96 31.03 -0.76
C PRO A 467 7.88 30.18 -2.03
N THR A 468 7.08 30.61 -3.01
CA THR A 468 6.82 29.90 -4.29
C THR A 468 7.99 29.86 -5.27
N ASN A 469 9.14 30.45 -4.92
CA ASN A 469 10.24 30.73 -5.85
C ASN A 469 11.58 30.18 -5.34
N ILE A 470 11.57 28.91 -4.91
CA ILE A 470 12.73 28.23 -4.34
C ILE A 470 13.10 27.01 -5.19
N SER A 471 14.26 27.05 -5.83
CA SER A 471 14.91 25.85 -6.39
C SER A 471 15.48 25.02 -5.25
N PHE A 472 14.82 23.91 -4.90
CA PHE A 472 15.22 23.04 -3.78
C PHE A 472 16.56 22.31 -4.00
N ASN A 473 17.06 22.26 -5.23
CA ASN A 473 18.39 21.73 -5.54
C ASN A 473 19.51 22.65 -5.04
N ASP A 474 19.25 23.94 -4.84
CA ASP A 474 20.23 24.95 -4.37
C ASP A 474 20.08 25.28 -2.87
N CYS A 475 19.23 24.53 -2.16
CA CYS A 475 18.94 24.73 -0.73
C CYS A 475 19.89 23.89 0.14
N HIS A 476 21.04 24.45 0.48
CA HIS A 476 22.04 23.82 1.35
C HIS A 476 22.35 24.69 2.56
N PHE A 477 22.98 24.11 3.58
CA PHE A 477 23.36 24.84 4.79
C PHE A 477 24.12 26.12 4.44
N GLY A 478 23.67 27.26 4.98
CA GLY A 478 24.24 28.57 4.71
C GLY A 478 23.61 29.35 3.54
N THR A 479 22.70 28.78 2.74
CA THR A 479 22.05 29.51 1.64
C THR A 479 20.80 30.29 2.09
N ASN A 480 20.43 31.35 1.36
CA ASN A 480 19.21 32.14 1.62
C ASN A 480 17.94 31.29 1.58
N CYS A 481 17.90 30.26 0.74
CA CYS A 481 16.81 29.29 0.75
C CYS A 481 16.74 28.55 2.09
N PHE A 482 17.86 27.99 2.57
CA PHE A 482 17.91 27.26 3.84
C PHE A 482 17.48 28.13 5.02
N GLN A 483 17.83 29.42 5.01
CA GLN A 483 17.34 30.39 5.99
C GLN A 483 15.82 30.57 5.92
N ARG A 484 15.21 30.65 4.72
CA ARG A 484 13.75 30.76 4.58
C ARG A 484 13.02 29.48 5.03
N VAL A 485 13.52 28.31 4.63
CA VAL A 485 12.96 27.00 5.01
C VAL A 485 13.01 26.77 6.51
N THR A 486 14.15 27.03 7.14
CA THR A 486 14.30 26.85 8.59
C THR A 486 13.40 27.81 9.36
N LYS A 487 13.26 29.07 8.93
CA LYS A 487 12.29 30.01 9.53
C LYS A 487 10.83 29.57 9.43
N SER A 488 10.46 28.70 8.48
CA SER A 488 9.12 28.11 8.44
C SER A 488 8.91 27.06 9.53
N LYS A 489 9.94 26.31 9.96
CA LYS A 489 9.81 25.25 10.97
C LYS A 489 9.27 25.78 12.30
N SER A 490 9.96 26.76 12.91
CA SER A 490 9.52 27.39 14.17
C SER A 490 8.17 28.08 14.08
N ARG A 491 7.81 28.67 12.93
CA ARG A 491 6.48 29.30 12.75
C ARG A 491 5.36 28.29 12.88
N VAL A 492 5.50 27.13 12.23
CA VAL A 492 4.51 26.05 12.28
C VAL A 492 4.41 25.46 13.68
N VAL A 493 5.56 25.22 14.31
CA VAL A 493 5.60 24.73 15.69
C VAL A 493 4.87 25.72 16.62
N LEU A 494 5.14 27.01 16.48
CA LEU A 494 4.45 28.05 17.26
C LEU A 494 2.93 28.07 16.99
N GLN A 495 2.49 27.93 15.73
CA GLN A 495 1.08 27.85 15.38
C GLN A 495 0.39 26.65 16.07
N ILE A 496 1.01 25.47 16.04
CA ILE A 496 0.48 24.26 16.67
C ILE A 496 0.46 24.39 18.20
N LEU A 497 1.51 24.96 18.80
CA LEU A 497 1.56 25.22 20.25
C LEU A 497 0.43 26.16 20.70
N LYS A 498 0.14 27.21 19.91
CA LYS A 498 -0.97 28.16 20.15
C LYS A 498 -2.34 27.51 20.01
N LEU A 499 -2.47 26.46 19.22
CA LEU A 499 -3.69 25.65 19.10
C LEU A 499 -3.86 24.66 20.28
N GLY A 500 -2.91 24.62 21.23
CA GLY A 500 -3.01 23.81 22.45
C GLY A 500 -2.44 22.38 22.34
N TYR A 501 -1.52 22.16 21.40
CA TYR A 501 -0.90 20.86 21.15
C TYR A 501 0.61 20.88 21.43
N ASN A 502 1.14 19.82 22.01
CA ASN A 502 2.58 19.62 22.16
C ASN A 502 3.20 19.18 20.83
N VAL A 503 4.47 19.53 20.60
CA VAL A 503 5.17 19.22 19.35
C VAL A 503 6.51 18.56 19.62
N LEU A 504 6.74 17.40 19.03
CA LEU A 504 8.09 16.85 18.82
C LEU A 504 8.49 17.13 17.38
N LEU A 505 9.36 18.11 17.15
CA LEU A 505 9.94 18.34 15.84
C LEU A 505 11.06 17.32 15.59
N SER A 506 11.05 16.69 14.42
CA SER A 506 12.14 15.85 13.92
C SER A 506 12.39 16.12 12.45
N ASP A 507 13.65 16.34 12.09
CA ASP A 507 14.08 16.31 10.70
C ASP A 507 13.94 14.88 10.16
N VAL A 508 13.65 14.78 8.87
CA VAL A 508 13.45 13.50 8.18
C VAL A 508 14.75 12.69 8.05
N ASP A 509 15.90 13.33 8.26
CA ASP A 509 17.23 12.71 8.28
C ASP A 509 17.66 12.28 9.69
N VAL A 510 16.75 12.29 10.67
CA VAL A 510 16.94 11.67 11.98
C VAL A 510 16.37 10.25 11.95
N TYR A 511 17.23 9.23 12.11
CA TYR A 511 16.77 7.85 12.20
C TYR A 511 16.39 7.49 13.64
N TRP A 512 15.24 6.84 13.84
CA TRP A 512 14.69 6.53 15.17
C TRP A 512 14.88 5.05 15.47
N PHE A 513 15.59 4.71 16.54
CA PHE A 513 15.74 3.33 17.01
C PHE A 513 14.59 2.89 17.91
N LYS A 514 14.07 3.82 18.72
CA LYS A 514 12.99 3.60 19.70
C LYS A 514 11.99 4.75 19.65
N ASN A 515 10.81 4.55 20.21
CA ASN A 515 9.86 5.64 20.45
C ASN A 515 10.39 6.54 21.58
N PRO A 516 10.77 7.81 21.33
CA PRO A 516 11.31 8.72 22.34
C PRO A 516 10.21 9.39 23.17
N LEU A 517 8.94 9.37 22.73
CA LEU A 517 7.85 10.11 23.38
C LEU A 517 7.69 9.77 24.88
N PRO A 518 7.71 8.48 25.32
CA PRO A 518 7.62 8.17 26.74
C PRO A 518 8.73 8.80 27.60
N PHE A 519 9.95 8.87 27.05
CA PHE A 519 11.07 9.53 27.72
C PHE A 519 10.87 11.06 27.75
N LEU A 520 10.46 11.65 26.63
CA LEU A 520 10.24 13.10 26.52
C LEU A 520 9.07 13.59 27.39
N TYR A 521 8.07 12.74 27.67
CA TYR A 521 6.99 13.08 28.58
C TYR A 521 7.39 13.17 30.04
N SER A 522 8.55 12.64 30.42
CA SER A 522 9.06 12.75 31.80
C SER A 522 9.45 14.19 32.18
N PHE A 523 9.70 15.06 31.20
CA PHE A 523 10.03 16.46 31.43
C PHE A 523 8.76 17.28 31.72
N GLY A 524 8.82 18.11 32.76
CA GLY A 524 7.71 18.93 33.24
C GLY A 524 7.34 20.10 32.30
N PRO A 525 6.35 20.92 32.69
CA PRO A 525 5.99 22.14 31.95
C PRO A 525 7.14 23.16 31.99
N ALA A 526 7.11 24.14 31.07
CA ALA A 526 8.16 25.16 30.95
C ALA A 526 9.57 24.58 30.74
N VAL A 527 9.65 23.41 30.11
CA VAL A 527 10.90 22.78 29.66
C VAL A 527 10.82 22.51 28.16
N LEU A 528 11.76 23.08 27.41
CA LEU A 528 12.03 22.71 26.03
C LEU A 528 13.24 21.80 26.02
N VAL A 529 13.10 20.59 25.45
CA VAL A 529 14.23 19.66 25.33
C VAL A 529 14.71 19.60 23.89
N ALA A 530 16.01 19.73 23.67
CA ALA A 530 16.60 19.77 22.33
C ALA A 530 17.86 18.92 22.23
N GLN A 531 18.12 18.37 21.05
CA GLN A 531 19.39 17.70 20.76
C GLN A 531 20.55 18.72 20.79
N SER A 532 21.77 18.23 21.11
CA SER A 532 23.01 19.02 21.02
C SER A 532 23.83 18.66 19.79
N ASP A 533 24.38 19.68 19.13
CA ASP A 533 25.45 19.59 18.12
C ASP A 533 26.85 19.54 18.73
N GLU A 534 26.98 19.53 20.06
CA GLU A 534 28.27 19.28 20.72
C GLU A 534 28.65 17.81 20.56
N TYR A 535 29.76 17.55 19.87
CA TYR A 535 30.21 16.21 19.52
C TYR A 535 31.35 15.71 20.42
N ASN A 536 31.96 16.58 21.24
CA ASN A 536 32.96 16.14 22.19
C ASN A 536 32.35 15.19 23.22
N GLU A 537 33.04 14.08 23.52
CA GLU A 537 32.58 13.04 24.45
C GLU A 537 32.50 13.48 25.90
N THR A 538 33.22 14.54 26.26
CA THR A 538 33.30 15.08 27.63
C THR A 538 33.01 16.57 27.65
N GLY A 539 32.58 17.08 28.81
CA GLY A 539 32.32 18.50 29.02
C GLY A 539 30.90 18.94 28.67
N PRO A 540 30.61 20.26 28.79
CA PRO A 540 29.28 20.83 28.59
C PRO A 540 28.70 20.52 27.20
N ILE A 541 27.42 20.15 27.14
CA ILE A 541 26.67 19.98 25.89
C ILE A 541 25.89 21.24 25.49
N ASN A 542 25.73 22.20 26.41
CA ASN A 542 25.03 23.46 26.21
C ASN A 542 25.96 24.60 25.72
N LEU A 543 27.05 24.29 25.00
CA LEU A 543 28.02 25.29 24.53
C LEU A 543 27.40 26.27 23.50
N PRO A 544 27.98 27.50 23.36
CA PRO A 544 27.53 28.49 22.39
C PRO A 544 27.23 27.92 21.01
N ARG A 545 26.00 28.14 20.53
CA ARG A 545 25.50 27.69 19.22
C ARG A 545 25.54 26.17 18.99
N ARG A 546 25.47 25.37 20.07
CA ARG A 546 25.34 23.90 20.00
C ARG A 546 23.93 23.38 20.13
N LEU A 547 22.90 24.22 20.28
CA LEU A 547 21.52 23.73 20.21
C LEU A 547 21.23 23.28 18.78
N ASN A 548 20.71 22.05 18.63
CA ASN A 548 20.29 21.50 17.34
C ASN A 548 18.78 21.70 17.15
N SER A 549 18.36 22.38 16.09
CA SER A 549 16.93 22.63 15.82
C SER A 549 16.27 21.57 14.95
N GLY A 550 16.95 20.46 14.64
CA GLY A 550 16.43 19.34 13.87
C GLY A 550 15.79 18.24 14.74
N PHE A 551 15.95 18.27 16.07
CA PHE A 551 15.22 17.37 16.97
C PHE A 551 14.98 18.02 18.33
N TYR A 552 13.74 18.40 18.62
CA TYR A 552 13.36 18.99 19.91
C TYR A 552 11.88 18.77 20.27
N PHE A 553 11.58 18.72 21.56
CA PHE A 553 10.22 18.61 22.08
C PHE A 553 9.83 19.88 22.85
N ALA A 554 8.69 20.44 22.47
CA ALA A 554 8.10 21.65 23.03
C ALA A 554 6.68 21.35 23.53
N ARG A 555 6.41 21.70 24.80
CA ARG A 555 5.08 21.60 25.38
C ARG A 555 4.27 22.85 25.12
N THR A 556 2.96 22.70 24.98
CA THR A 556 2.05 23.84 24.98
C THR A 556 1.87 24.35 26.41
N ASP A 557 2.59 25.43 26.72
CA ASP A 557 2.46 26.19 27.96
C ASP A 557 2.85 27.66 27.71
N SER A 558 2.48 28.56 28.62
CA SER A 558 2.69 30.00 28.44
C SER A 558 4.16 30.38 28.26
N SER A 559 5.06 29.71 28.98
CA SER A 559 6.50 29.97 28.93
C SER A 559 7.10 29.52 27.60
N THR A 560 6.76 28.30 27.17
CA THR A 560 7.22 27.74 25.89
C THR A 560 6.68 28.53 24.70
N VAL A 561 5.39 28.89 24.71
CA VAL A 561 4.79 29.70 23.62
C VAL A 561 5.47 31.06 23.54
N ALA A 562 5.63 31.78 24.65
CA ALA A 562 6.29 33.09 24.66
C ALA A 562 7.75 33.02 24.19
N ALA A 563 8.48 31.97 24.60
CA ALA A 563 9.86 31.75 24.18
C ALA A 563 9.96 31.48 22.66
N LEU A 564 9.08 30.65 22.11
CA LEU A 564 9.04 30.38 20.67
C LEU A 564 8.61 31.62 19.87
N GLU A 565 7.73 32.48 20.40
CA GLU A 565 7.43 33.79 19.80
C GLU A 565 8.68 34.66 19.68
N LYS A 566 9.50 34.71 20.74
CA LYS A 566 10.78 35.43 20.71
C LYS A 566 11.72 34.85 19.65
N VAL A 567 11.84 33.53 19.57
CA VAL A 567 12.68 32.86 18.57
C VAL A 567 12.24 33.20 17.15
N VAL A 568 10.93 33.10 16.86
CA VAL A 568 10.38 33.43 15.54
C VAL A 568 10.59 34.90 15.19
N LYS A 569 10.41 35.81 16.16
CA LYS A 569 10.64 37.25 15.99
C LYS A 569 12.12 37.55 15.69
N HIS A 570 13.03 36.98 16.47
CA HIS A 570 14.48 37.13 16.26
C HIS A 570 14.91 36.57 14.89
N ALA A 571 14.42 35.39 14.54
CA ALA A 571 14.71 34.77 13.25
C ALA A 571 14.17 35.57 12.07
N ALA A 572 13.01 36.25 12.22
CA ALA A 572 12.46 37.11 11.18
C ALA A 572 13.34 38.34 10.89
N THR A 573 14.00 38.90 11.90
CA THR A 573 14.86 40.09 11.78
C THR A 573 16.34 39.77 11.51
N SER A 574 16.75 38.51 11.67
CA SER A 574 18.13 38.06 11.51
C SER A 574 18.45 37.56 10.09
N ASN A 575 19.68 37.79 9.64
CA ASN A 575 20.25 37.18 8.42
C ASN A 575 20.85 35.78 8.68
N LEU A 576 20.67 35.23 9.88
CA LEU A 576 21.11 33.90 10.25
C LEU A 576 20.05 32.84 9.90
N SER A 577 20.48 31.57 9.90
CA SER A 577 19.54 30.45 9.96
C SER A 577 18.78 30.42 11.29
N GLU A 578 17.75 29.59 11.38
CA GLU A 578 16.93 29.44 12.57
C GLU A 578 17.72 28.97 13.81
N GLN A 579 18.64 28.02 13.66
CA GLN A 579 19.32 27.39 14.79
C GLN A 579 20.14 28.37 15.66
N PRO A 580 20.94 29.30 15.10
CA PRO A 580 21.51 30.39 15.87
C PRO A 580 20.47 31.23 16.60
N SER A 581 19.29 31.47 15.99
CA SER A 581 18.21 32.24 16.64
C SER A 581 17.62 31.49 17.83
N PHE A 582 17.47 30.17 17.76
CA PHE A 582 17.11 29.35 18.92
C PHE A 582 18.11 29.52 20.05
N TYR A 583 19.40 29.35 19.75
CA TYR A 583 20.44 29.42 20.78
C TYR A 583 20.53 30.82 21.39
N ASP A 584 20.70 31.85 20.55
CA ASP A 584 20.95 33.22 21.02
C ASP A 584 19.74 33.77 21.79
N THR A 585 18.51 33.34 21.46
CA THR A 585 17.29 33.73 22.20
C THR A 585 17.12 32.95 23.51
N LEU A 586 17.31 31.63 23.50
CA LEU A 586 16.96 30.77 24.64
C LEU A 586 18.12 30.53 25.63
N CYS A 587 19.35 30.57 25.14
CA CYS A 587 20.57 30.43 25.93
C CYS A 587 21.35 31.74 26.09
N GLY A 588 20.87 32.83 25.48
CA GLY A 588 21.50 34.13 25.48
C GLY A 588 22.71 34.18 24.54
N GLU A 589 23.02 35.37 24.02
CA GLU A 589 24.21 35.59 23.20
C GLU A 589 25.47 35.15 23.95
N GLY A 590 26.32 34.35 23.28
CA GLY A 590 27.52 33.78 23.90
C GLY A 590 27.24 32.77 25.02
N GLY A 591 25.99 32.37 25.26
CA GLY A 591 25.60 31.45 26.33
C GLY A 591 25.45 32.11 27.70
N SER A 592 25.09 33.39 27.77
CA SER A 592 24.92 34.13 29.02
C SER A 592 23.85 33.55 29.97
N TYR A 593 22.90 32.77 29.45
CA TYR A 593 21.83 32.13 30.22
C TYR A 593 22.10 30.65 30.54
N ARG A 594 23.30 30.15 30.28
CA ARG A 594 23.66 28.76 30.58
C ARG A 594 23.68 28.50 32.08
N VAL A 595 23.13 27.36 32.46
CA VAL A 595 23.14 26.85 33.84
C VAL A 595 23.69 25.43 33.82
N GLY A 596 24.78 25.19 34.53
CA GLY A 596 25.45 23.90 34.53
C GLY A 596 25.94 23.47 33.14
N TYR A 597 25.99 22.16 32.91
CA TYR A 597 26.57 21.55 31.71
C TYR A 597 25.55 21.23 30.61
N ASP A 598 24.26 21.23 30.93
CA ASP A 598 23.19 20.68 30.09
C ASP A 598 21.96 21.59 29.97
N ARG A 599 21.95 22.77 30.60
CA ARG A 599 20.75 23.63 30.63
C ARG A 599 21.01 25.08 30.27
N CYS A 600 19.95 25.76 29.86
CA CYS A 600 19.84 27.21 29.82
C CYS A 600 18.55 27.65 30.50
N PHE A 601 18.57 28.78 31.19
CA PHE A 601 17.39 29.36 31.83
C PHE A 601 17.10 30.73 31.24
N GLU A 602 16.07 30.82 30.40
CA GLU A 602 15.65 32.06 29.77
C GLU A 602 14.85 32.91 30.78
N PRO A 603 15.34 34.10 31.17
CA PRO A 603 14.83 34.82 32.34
C PRO A 603 13.52 35.59 32.09
N GLU A 604 13.16 35.90 30.84
CA GLU A 604 11.96 36.70 30.53
C GLU A 604 10.70 35.83 30.46
N THR A 605 10.82 34.61 29.97
CA THR A 605 9.73 33.65 29.79
C THR A 605 9.75 32.55 30.86
N ASN A 606 10.78 32.51 31.70
CA ASN A 606 11.04 31.44 32.68
C ASN A 606 11.11 30.04 32.03
N LEU A 607 11.57 29.97 30.78
CA LEU A 607 11.70 28.70 30.07
C LEU A 607 13.06 28.08 30.39
N THR A 608 13.06 26.81 30.76
CA THR A 608 14.31 26.02 30.82
C THR A 608 14.51 25.28 29.51
N VAL A 609 15.65 25.49 28.85
CA VAL A 609 16.11 24.60 27.79
C VAL A 609 16.98 23.52 28.40
N LEU A 610 16.66 22.26 28.14
CA LEU A 610 17.48 21.12 28.54
C LEU A 610 18.01 20.41 27.30
N PHE A 611 19.32 20.20 27.27
CA PHE A 611 19.99 19.51 26.17
C PHE A 611 19.93 18.00 26.43
N LEU A 612 19.44 17.25 25.45
CA LEU A 612 19.33 15.79 25.52
C LEU A 612 20.72 15.16 25.62
N ASP A 613 20.81 14.07 26.38
CA ASP A 613 22.03 13.28 26.52
C ASP A 613 22.53 12.81 25.13
N ARG A 614 23.76 13.19 24.77
CA ARG A 614 24.37 12.88 23.47
C ARG A 614 24.66 11.39 23.27
N ASP A 615 24.72 10.58 24.33
CA ASP A 615 24.82 9.12 24.21
C ASP A 615 23.47 8.49 23.80
N LEU A 616 22.37 9.10 24.23
CA LEU A 616 21.00 8.63 23.91
C LEU A 616 20.43 9.28 22.65
N PHE A 617 20.81 10.52 22.36
CA PHE A 617 20.37 11.33 21.22
C PHE A 617 21.57 11.87 20.42
N PRO A 618 22.45 11.00 19.90
CA PRO A 618 23.66 11.41 19.18
C PRO A 618 23.38 12.23 17.92
N ASN A 619 24.20 13.28 17.73
CA ASN A 619 24.33 13.96 16.44
C ASN A 619 25.27 13.18 15.51
N GLY A 620 25.35 13.61 14.26
CA GLY A 620 26.07 12.90 13.20
C GLY A 620 27.59 12.99 13.24
N ALA A 621 28.18 13.77 14.16
CA ALA A 621 29.63 13.81 14.41
C ALA A 621 30.03 13.09 15.71
N TYR A 622 29.07 12.68 16.53
CA TYR A 622 29.34 12.07 17.84
C TYR A 622 29.94 10.66 17.69
N GLN A 623 31.10 10.44 18.33
CA GLN A 623 31.79 9.14 18.43
C GLN A 623 32.01 8.40 17.10
N SER A 624 32.05 9.12 15.96
CA SER A 624 32.14 8.50 14.64
C SER A 624 31.11 7.38 14.40
N LEU A 625 29.91 7.46 15.01
CA LEU A 625 28.93 6.37 14.96
C LEU A 625 28.54 5.96 13.54
N TRP A 626 28.53 6.92 12.61
CA TRP A 626 28.24 6.68 11.19
C TRP A 626 29.35 5.93 10.43
N GLU A 627 30.55 5.79 11.02
CA GLU A 627 31.70 5.08 10.45
C GLU A 627 31.79 3.63 10.94
N GLU A 628 30.92 3.24 11.89
CA GLU A 628 30.87 1.90 12.44
C GLU A 628 30.43 0.86 11.39
N LYS A 629 31.02 -0.33 11.45
CA LYS A 629 30.68 -1.44 10.52
C LYS A 629 29.20 -1.80 10.56
N ASN A 630 28.59 -1.71 11.73
CA ASN A 630 27.17 -1.92 11.92
C ASN A 630 26.63 -0.80 12.82
N VAL A 631 26.32 0.34 12.18
CA VAL A 631 25.76 1.53 12.84
C VAL A 631 24.53 1.17 13.66
N LYS A 632 23.63 0.37 13.09
CA LYS A 632 22.38 -0.05 13.75
C LYS A 632 22.63 -0.78 15.06
N ALA A 633 23.39 -1.87 15.02
CA ALA A 633 23.69 -2.67 16.22
C ALA A 633 24.46 -1.87 17.27
N THR A 634 25.34 -0.96 16.84
CA THR A 634 26.12 -0.12 17.75
C THR A 634 25.24 0.87 18.51
N CYS A 635 24.34 1.57 17.80
CA CYS A 635 23.36 2.46 18.43
C CYS A 635 22.37 1.71 19.32
N GLU A 636 21.87 0.55 18.89
CA GLU A 636 20.98 -0.29 19.69
C GLU A 636 21.64 -0.73 21.00
N LYS A 637 22.92 -1.15 20.96
CA LYS A 637 23.72 -1.54 22.13
C LYS A 637 23.96 -0.38 23.11
N LYS A 638 24.20 0.83 22.58
CA LYS A 638 24.31 2.06 23.39
C LYS A 638 22.98 2.52 23.96
N GLY A 639 21.88 1.99 23.43
CA GLY A 639 20.54 2.34 23.87
C GLY A 639 19.98 3.61 23.22
N CYS A 640 20.57 4.09 22.12
CA CYS A 640 20.16 5.30 21.42
C CYS A 640 18.65 5.30 21.14
N PHE A 641 18.01 6.46 21.29
CA PHE A 641 16.65 6.71 20.83
C PHE A 641 16.65 7.09 19.35
N VAL A 642 17.60 7.94 18.95
CA VAL A 642 17.73 8.46 17.59
C VAL A 642 19.20 8.59 17.19
N LEU A 643 19.49 8.74 15.90
CA LEU A 643 20.77 9.19 15.37
C LEU A 643 20.53 10.20 14.24
N HIS A 644 21.07 11.40 14.37
CA HIS A 644 20.90 12.46 13.38
C HIS A 644 21.94 12.31 12.26
N ASN A 645 21.49 12.31 11.00
CA ASN A 645 22.33 12.31 9.81
C ASN A 645 22.82 13.73 9.44
N ASN A 646 23.09 14.60 10.42
CA ASN A 646 23.73 15.90 10.23
C ASN A 646 25.28 15.78 10.20
N TRP A 647 26.01 16.89 10.10
CA TRP A 647 27.48 16.92 9.93
C TRP A 647 28.00 16.28 8.64
N ILE A 648 27.16 16.25 7.60
CA ILE A 648 27.55 15.87 6.24
C ILE A 648 26.90 16.84 5.24
N SER A 649 27.65 17.25 4.22
CA SER A 649 27.18 18.18 3.20
C SER A 649 26.85 17.46 1.89
N GLY A 650 25.72 17.83 1.30
CA GLY A 650 25.22 17.27 0.04
C GLY A 650 24.16 16.20 0.26
N ARG A 651 23.02 16.38 -0.41
CA ARG A 651 21.85 15.49 -0.35
C ARG A 651 22.20 14.04 -0.70
N ARG A 652 22.91 13.84 -1.82
CA ARG A 652 23.26 12.49 -2.30
C ARG A 652 24.09 11.74 -1.25
N LYS A 653 25.09 12.40 -0.66
CA LYS A 653 25.91 11.85 0.41
C LYS A 653 25.10 11.50 1.67
N LYS A 654 24.11 12.33 2.05
CA LYS A 654 23.19 12.04 3.15
C LYS A 654 22.39 10.76 2.91
N LEU A 655 21.79 10.65 1.72
CA LEU A 655 21.00 9.48 1.31
C LEU A 655 21.88 8.22 1.29
N GLU A 656 23.04 8.29 0.61
CA GLU A 656 24.02 7.20 0.53
C GLU A 656 24.46 6.74 1.92
N ARG A 657 24.86 7.68 2.80
CA ARG A 657 25.30 7.35 4.17
C ARG A 657 24.23 6.59 4.93
N GLN A 658 22.98 7.04 4.89
CA GLN A 658 21.89 6.42 5.63
C GLN A 658 21.50 5.06 5.07
N ALA A 659 21.43 4.93 3.73
CA ALA A 659 21.11 3.67 3.07
C ALA A 659 22.20 2.61 3.29
N LEU A 660 23.47 2.96 3.06
CA LEU A 660 24.60 2.03 3.22
C LEU A 660 24.83 1.62 4.68
N SER A 661 24.40 2.44 5.65
CA SER A 661 24.46 2.11 7.09
C SER A 661 23.38 1.12 7.54
N GLY A 662 22.48 0.70 6.65
CA GLY A 662 21.34 -0.16 6.99
C GLY A 662 20.23 0.55 7.80
N LEU A 663 20.22 1.89 7.80
CA LEU A 663 19.25 2.73 8.50
C LEU A 663 18.18 3.25 7.53
N TRP A 664 17.64 2.35 6.71
CA TRP A 664 16.70 2.64 5.64
C TRP A 664 15.57 1.62 5.58
N GLU A 665 14.33 2.09 5.58
CA GLU A 665 13.13 1.27 5.81
C GLU A 665 12.13 1.32 4.64
N TYR A 666 12.53 1.85 3.48
CA TYR A 666 11.64 2.08 2.33
C TYR A 666 12.23 1.53 1.02
N ASP A 667 11.48 0.69 0.31
CA ASP A 667 11.84 0.27 -1.04
C ASP A 667 11.27 1.28 -2.06
N VAL A 668 12.16 2.06 -2.67
CA VAL A 668 11.80 3.05 -3.69
C VAL A 668 11.25 2.39 -4.95
N SER A 669 11.70 1.18 -5.29
CA SER A 669 11.30 0.47 -6.51
C SER A 669 9.86 -0.03 -6.42
N SER A 670 9.51 -0.62 -5.28
CA SER A 670 8.18 -1.16 -5.03
C SER A 670 7.25 -0.15 -4.37
N ARG A 671 7.79 1.00 -3.95
CA ARG A 671 7.11 2.08 -3.21
C ARG A 671 6.48 1.64 -1.89
N MET A 672 7.05 0.62 -1.24
CA MET A 672 6.54 0.05 0.01
C MET A 672 7.51 0.26 1.17
N CYS A 673 6.99 0.26 2.39
CA CYS A 673 7.86 0.04 3.54
C CYS A 673 8.47 -1.38 3.46
N LEU A 674 9.73 -1.49 3.90
CA LEU A 674 10.40 -2.79 3.98
C LEU A 674 9.73 -3.67 5.03
N GLN A 675 9.27 -4.84 4.63
CA GLN A 675 8.57 -5.77 5.52
C GLN A 675 9.40 -7.03 5.75
N SER A 676 9.24 -7.64 6.93
CA SER A 676 10.00 -8.84 7.32
C SER A 676 9.74 -10.06 6.43
N TRP A 677 8.59 -10.12 5.76
CA TRP A 677 8.21 -11.19 4.83
C TRP A 677 8.75 -11.00 3.41
N GLN A 678 9.30 -9.82 3.08
CA GLN A 678 9.97 -9.62 1.80
C GLN A 678 11.30 -10.37 1.83
N LYS A 679 11.50 -11.32 0.90
CA LYS A 679 12.82 -11.92 0.68
C LYS A 679 13.75 -10.79 0.22
N THR A 680 14.67 -10.37 1.07
CA THR A 680 15.62 -9.27 0.82
C THR A 680 16.50 -9.60 -0.39
N LYS A 681 16.07 -9.19 -1.58
CA LYS A 681 17.00 -8.77 -2.63
C LYS A 681 17.24 -7.29 -2.38
N VAL A 682 18.28 -6.98 -1.58
CA VAL A 682 18.81 -5.61 -1.55
C VAL A 682 19.42 -5.38 -2.93
N THR A 683 18.62 -4.89 -3.87
CA THR A 683 19.16 -4.33 -5.10
C THR A 683 19.87 -3.04 -4.71
N SER A 684 21.18 -2.96 -4.93
CA SER A 684 21.94 -1.73 -4.74
C SER A 684 21.45 -0.70 -5.75
N TYR A 685 20.69 0.30 -5.30
CA TYR A 685 20.13 1.37 -6.13
C TYR A 685 20.86 2.71 -5.99
N PHE A 686 22.11 2.71 -5.51
CA PHE A 686 22.93 3.91 -5.40
C PHE A 686 24.22 3.77 -6.19
#